data_AF-A0A558A110-F1
#
_entry.id   AF-A0A558A110-F1
#
_cell.length_a   1.000
_cell.length_b   1.000
_cell.length_c   1.000
_cell.angle_alpha   90.00
_cell.angle_beta   90.00
_cell.angle_gamma   90.00
#
_symmetry.space_group_name_H-M   'P 1'
#
loop_
_entity.id
_entity.type
_entity.pdbx_description
1 polymer ?
#
loop_
_entity_poly.entity_id
_entity_poly.type
_entity_poly.pdbx_seq_one_letter_code
_entity_poly.pdbx_strand_id
1 'polypeptide(L)'
;MSHVADTGTRTPPDAYEQVGVGVNVYESAEAVEGRAKWLDTPDDVIAFIESGEDVSDVIVIARGGATTFLTMALNAGVRGVLTLQGAPESHLGILSREYGIPCIMSVAFEKGVRTARGEIVPADGVRLRMDVSSRPHGSVSVEPGAPVDDSPMAADGVAMSPEQLAQIQLLLEKFGGEVPHGLEGHEIMFARQRTSVLDLDDASMHRDLTIEEVNDAIHYLAWNEWDALAARATEGESGLIPRQEYEALGIMNSWFMHPEWMRAIEDRVGVDGVLDIGARAKREIGTKINMLHLWAIATASSFGRGITLELGLHDFDYQVERISRTMTTTRRLYKGLWGSGPMLSSMRGYAAPVLDPSWIDRFETDRISLAPERDRSAFQRFNGAVELMGFLLHFDNRLGLGDSGPYPTGDGGFVIVRDLFINEPAFPWSDTTEGLPYVVTIAMFFPGDGRLSPRVFDLSTLFTEPSNYLPHVSGVAVYTREKFDTPMDHLRTLTLQDMAALREECEAKSETLYRRIAAMSKREKVLAGAYTYAAGFVLPIARAAGMHEELVREHGFGELHPVVEAAYDTIISGVATEMIPRLFLTGSWANDVPETSRTMPSIQPGEFDVLLALRARGFARPEQLVASAGLPVEQVGSVVTAAEEAGFVKRRTGKVTGASLTPAGKARLALLTSHVVSAAERTEIAEVYQAFLAPNRAFKSLTSAWQLQEGSGIPVELRRVHAEVSALLDKAAGAQERYGRYRTRLETALARFEAGDTDALAKPMSESYHDIWMELHEDLLATLGRRRSEHDE
;
A
#
# COMPACT_ATOMS: atom_id res chain seq x y z
N MET A 1 56.91 -0.19 59.42
CA MET A 1 56.92 -0.63 58.01
C MET A 1 55.49 -0.90 57.61
N SER A 2 55.07 -0.18 56.58
CA SER A 2 53.71 -0.04 56.05
C SER A 2 53.14 -1.33 55.50
N HIS A 3 51.86 -1.59 55.75
CA HIS A 3 51.00 -2.20 54.75
C HIS A 3 49.78 -1.32 54.52
N VAL A 4 49.65 -0.92 53.26
CA VAL A 4 48.72 0.03 52.68
C VAL A 4 47.32 -0.57 52.68
N ALA A 5 46.35 0.24 53.08
CA ALA A 5 44.93 -0.05 53.00
C ALA A 5 44.50 -0.08 51.53
N ASP A 6 43.89 -1.20 51.14
CA ASP A 6 43.19 -1.38 49.87
C ASP A 6 41.96 -0.47 49.87
N THR A 7 42.02 0.58 49.05
CA THR A 7 40.90 1.47 48.80
C THR A 7 40.14 0.89 47.63
N GLY A 8 39.11 0.10 47.94
CA GLY A 8 38.13 -0.33 46.96
C GLY A 8 37.59 0.90 46.23
N THR A 9 37.98 1.04 44.97
CA THR A 9 37.42 2.02 44.04
C THR A 9 35.95 1.70 43.85
N ARG A 10 35.12 2.35 44.65
CA ARG A 10 33.68 2.41 44.46
C ARG A 10 33.45 3.16 43.15
N THR A 11 33.03 2.44 42.11
CA THR A 11 32.58 3.01 40.84
C THR A 11 31.56 4.12 41.13
N PRO A 12 31.67 5.32 40.55
CA PRO A 12 30.76 6.41 40.85
C PRO A 12 29.33 6.04 40.41
N PRO A 13 28.28 6.51 41.11
CA PRO A 13 26.88 6.15 40.84
C PRO A 13 26.30 6.63 39.50
N ASP A 14 27.10 7.30 38.66
CA ASP A 14 26.66 7.99 37.43
C ASP A 14 27.22 7.38 36.12
N ALA A 15 27.92 6.25 36.18
CA ALA A 15 28.64 5.71 35.02
C ALA A 15 27.72 4.89 34.10
N TYR A 16 26.83 5.54 33.34
CA TYR A 16 26.13 4.87 32.23
C TYR A 16 27.15 4.36 31.18
N GLU A 17 26.97 3.13 30.68
CA GLU A 17 27.78 2.52 29.63
C GLU A 17 27.07 2.67 28.28
N GLN A 18 27.73 3.28 27.29
CA GLN A 18 27.17 3.40 25.94
C GLN A 18 27.08 2.04 25.27
N VAL A 19 25.89 1.70 24.75
CA VAL A 19 25.60 0.41 24.13
C VAL A 19 25.07 0.52 22.70
N GLY A 20 24.75 1.73 22.23
CA GLY A 20 24.32 1.93 20.86
C GLY A 20 24.39 3.38 20.39
N VAL A 21 24.39 3.54 19.07
CA VAL A 21 24.30 4.82 18.37
C VAL A 21 23.25 4.68 17.28
N GLY A 22 22.46 5.72 17.08
CA GLY A 22 21.48 5.79 15.99
C GLY A 22 21.36 7.19 15.43
N VAL A 23 20.32 7.41 14.64
CA VAL A 23 20.00 8.70 14.02
C VAL A 23 19.02 9.45 14.91
N ASN A 24 19.40 10.63 15.37
CA ASN A 24 18.58 11.46 16.24
C ASN A 24 17.49 12.19 15.45
N VAL A 25 16.24 12.03 15.88
CA VAL A 25 15.06 12.61 15.21
C VAL A 25 14.37 13.70 16.02
N TYR A 26 14.86 13.99 17.23
CA TYR A 26 14.32 14.99 18.15
C TYR A 26 15.45 15.70 18.91
N GLU A 27 15.55 17.02 18.83
CA GLU A 27 16.61 17.77 19.53
C GLU A 27 16.16 18.29 20.91
N SER A 28 16.92 17.95 21.95
CA SER A 28 16.77 18.53 23.30
C SER A 28 18.13 18.64 23.99
N ALA A 29 18.34 19.72 24.74
CA ALA A 29 19.56 19.92 25.51
C ALA A 29 19.71 18.93 26.69
N GLU A 30 18.60 18.35 27.15
CA GLU A 30 18.58 17.43 28.28
C GLU A 30 18.55 15.97 27.81
N ALA A 31 19.39 15.13 28.43
CA ALA A 31 19.35 13.69 28.25
C ALA A 31 18.05 13.10 28.84
N VAL A 32 17.56 12.04 28.22
CA VAL A 32 16.29 11.40 28.56
C VAL A 32 16.58 10.08 29.25
N GLU A 33 16.12 9.91 30.48
CA GLU A 33 16.28 8.65 31.23
C GLU A 33 14.94 7.95 31.43
N GLY A 34 14.96 6.62 31.37
CA GLY A 34 13.76 5.77 31.47
C GLY A 34 14.13 4.28 31.55
N ARG A 35 13.15 3.42 31.84
CA ARG A 35 13.31 1.95 31.81
C ARG A 35 13.08 1.42 30.40
N ALA A 36 13.92 0.50 29.93
CA ALA A 36 13.76 -0.17 28.64
C ALA A 36 12.50 -1.05 28.58
N LYS A 37 11.78 -1.01 27.47
CA LYS A 37 10.71 -1.97 27.16
C LYS A 37 10.71 -2.36 25.68
N TRP A 38 10.96 -3.62 25.37
CA TRP A 38 10.88 -4.16 24.02
C TRP A 38 9.44 -4.54 23.65
N LEU A 39 8.97 -4.10 22.47
CA LEU A 39 7.66 -4.44 21.91
C LEU A 39 7.84 -5.01 20.49
N ASP A 40 7.45 -6.26 20.25
CA ASP A 40 7.60 -6.94 18.94
C ASP A 40 6.24 -7.13 18.22
N THR A 41 5.16 -7.30 18.98
CA THR A 41 3.83 -7.61 18.44
C THR A 41 2.76 -6.62 18.93
N PRO A 42 1.62 -6.49 18.22
CA PRO A 42 0.51 -5.65 18.68
C PRO A 42 -0.03 -6.06 20.06
N ASP A 43 0.00 -7.37 20.36
CA ASP A 43 -0.41 -7.89 21.66
C ASP A 43 0.56 -7.44 22.78
N ASP A 44 1.86 -7.32 22.50
CA ASP A 44 2.83 -6.77 23.45
C ASP A 44 2.53 -5.29 23.76
N VAL A 45 2.16 -4.51 22.73
CA VAL A 45 1.79 -3.09 22.89
C VAL A 45 0.52 -2.95 23.73
N ILE A 46 -0.51 -3.75 23.45
CA ILE A 46 -1.75 -3.77 24.20
C ILE A 46 -1.49 -4.15 25.66
N ALA A 47 -0.76 -5.25 25.89
CA ALA A 47 -0.43 -5.73 27.23
C ALA A 47 0.43 -4.73 28.01
N PHE A 48 1.34 -4.02 27.34
CA PHE A 48 2.14 -2.96 27.94
C PHE A 48 1.26 -1.83 28.49
N ILE A 49 0.29 -1.36 27.71
CA ILE A 49 -0.61 -0.28 28.15
C ILE A 49 -1.57 -0.74 29.25
N GLU A 50 -2.05 -1.99 29.18
CA GLU A 50 -2.95 -2.56 30.19
C GLU A 50 -2.27 -2.99 31.49
N SER A 51 -0.93 -3.02 31.52
CA SER A 51 -0.14 -3.46 32.69
C SER A 51 -0.36 -2.58 33.92
N GLY A 52 -0.79 -1.33 33.74
CA GLY A 52 -0.88 -0.33 34.81
C GLY A 52 0.47 0.20 35.28
N GLU A 53 1.57 -0.10 34.57
CA GLU A 53 2.88 0.50 34.82
C GLU A 53 2.88 2.00 34.55
N ASP A 54 3.76 2.75 35.23
CA ASP A 54 4.00 4.16 34.91
C ASP A 54 4.77 4.28 33.59
N VAL A 55 4.02 4.40 32.50
CA VAL A 55 4.51 4.56 31.12
C VAL A 55 5.38 5.81 30.94
N SER A 56 5.19 6.85 31.76
CA SER A 56 5.93 8.11 31.65
C SER A 56 7.40 7.99 32.05
N ASP A 57 7.78 6.86 32.65
CA ASP A 57 9.15 6.47 33.01
C ASP A 57 9.75 5.42 32.03
N VAL A 58 9.06 5.09 30.94
CA VAL A 58 9.44 3.98 30.03
C VAL A 58 9.97 4.50 28.70
N ILE A 59 11.10 3.96 28.25
CA ILE A 59 11.64 4.12 26.89
C ILE A 59 11.32 2.84 26.11
N VAL A 60 10.47 2.98 25.10
CA VAL A 60 10.04 1.86 24.25
C VAL A 60 11.07 1.58 23.17
N ILE A 61 11.34 0.30 22.94
CA ILE A 61 12.21 -0.20 21.88
C ILE A 61 11.37 -1.06 20.94
N ALA A 62 11.41 -0.77 19.65
CA ALA A 62 10.72 -1.54 18.61
C ALA A 62 11.65 -1.85 17.42
N ARG A 63 11.32 -2.85 16.61
CA ARG A 63 12.11 -3.16 15.42
C ARG A 63 12.01 -2.05 14.38
N GLY A 64 10.80 -1.78 13.90
CA GLY A 64 10.53 -0.87 12.78
C GLY A 64 10.03 0.51 13.23
N GLY A 65 10.23 1.49 12.35
CA GLY A 65 9.76 2.87 12.52
C GLY A 65 8.32 3.14 12.07
N ALA A 66 7.44 2.14 12.16
CA ALA A 66 6.05 2.29 11.74
C ALA A 66 5.23 2.93 12.87
N THR A 67 4.67 4.10 12.60
CA THR A 67 3.96 4.92 13.59
C THR A 67 2.76 4.20 14.17
N THR A 68 1.96 3.57 13.31
CA THR A 68 0.72 2.91 13.73
C THR A 68 0.97 1.73 14.65
N PHE A 69 2.17 1.14 14.66
CA PHE A 69 2.49 0.07 15.59
C PHE A 69 2.59 0.57 17.03
N LEU A 70 3.14 1.78 17.23
CA LEU A 70 3.34 2.40 18.54
C LEU A 70 2.21 3.38 18.93
N THR A 71 1.09 3.41 18.21
CA THR A 71 -0.04 4.33 18.46
C THR A 71 -0.40 4.43 19.95
N MET A 72 -0.67 3.29 20.60
CA MET A 72 -1.11 3.30 22.00
C MET A 72 0.02 3.74 22.95
N ALA A 73 1.28 3.41 22.65
CA ALA A 73 2.43 3.85 23.43
C ALA A 73 2.66 5.37 23.33
N LEU A 74 2.53 5.94 22.13
CA LEU A 74 2.65 7.39 21.92
C LEU A 74 1.52 8.15 22.63
N ASN A 75 0.27 7.68 22.51
CA ASN A 75 -0.87 8.26 23.23
C ASN A 75 -0.72 8.20 24.75
N ALA A 76 -0.15 7.11 25.26
CA ALA A 76 0.09 6.95 26.69
C ALA A 76 1.21 7.88 27.22
N GLY A 77 1.98 8.52 26.34
CA GLY A 77 3.01 9.49 26.71
C GLY A 77 4.29 8.84 27.25
N VAL A 78 4.78 7.79 26.56
CA VAL A 78 6.07 7.17 26.88
C VAL A 78 7.22 8.18 26.90
N ARG A 79 8.24 7.90 27.71
CA ARG A 79 9.36 8.81 27.97
C ARG A 79 10.26 9.02 26.75
N GLY A 80 10.38 8.02 25.90
CA GLY A 80 11.18 8.05 24.68
C GLY A 80 10.99 6.81 23.82
N VAL A 81 11.46 6.87 22.58
CA VAL A 81 11.34 5.79 21.59
C VAL A 81 12.69 5.48 20.94
N LEU A 82 13.02 4.20 20.85
CA LEU A 82 14.19 3.68 20.14
C LEU A 82 13.72 2.69 19.07
N THR A 83 14.27 2.76 17.86
CA THR A 83 14.03 1.75 16.83
C THR A 83 15.30 1.16 16.27
N LEU A 84 15.24 -0.10 15.81
CA LEU A 84 16.38 -0.77 15.15
C LEU A 84 16.49 -0.43 13.66
N GLN A 85 15.41 0.08 13.07
CA GLN A 85 15.31 0.44 11.64
C GLN A 85 14.53 1.75 11.47
N GLY A 86 14.65 2.38 10.29
CA GLY A 86 13.92 3.59 9.89
C GLY A 86 14.77 4.87 9.81
N ALA A 87 14.19 5.90 9.21
CA ALA A 87 14.86 7.17 8.92
C ALA A 87 14.20 8.38 9.62
N PRO A 88 14.89 9.53 9.81
CA PRO A 88 14.33 10.71 10.47
C PRO A 88 13.07 11.31 9.84
N GLU A 89 12.94 11.10 8.52
CA GLU A 89 11.83 11.55 7.68
C GLU A 89 10.68 10.52 7.64
N SER A 90 10.84 9.40 8.36
CA SER A 90 9.78 8.42 8.50
C SER A 90 8.60 8.93 9.31
N HIS A 91 7.45 8.29 9.14
CA HIS A 91 6.23 8.66 9.87
C HIS A 91 6.44 8.69 11.38
N LEU A 92 7.14 7.70 11.96
CA LEU A 92 7.37 7.66 13.41
C LEU A 92 8.31 8.78 13.84
N GLY A 93 9.31 9.11 13.02
CA GLY A 93 10.19 10.25 13.27
C GLY A 93 9.41 11.56 13.31
N ILE A 94 8.49 11.76 12.35
CA ILE A 94 7.58 12.91 12.31
C ILE A 94 6.72 12.93 13.58
N LEU A 95 5.94 11.87 13.84
CA LEU A 95 5.03 11.90 14.99
C LEU A 95 5.72 11.98 16.35
N SER A 96 6.90 11.40 16.51
CA SER A 96 7.66 11.57 17.75
C SER A 96 7.93 13.05 18.01
N ARG A 97 8.28 13.84 16.98
CA ARG A 97 8.38 15.31 17.10
C ARG A 97 7.03 15.96 17.36
N GLU A 98 5.98 15.54 16.67
CA GLU A 98 4.62 16.10 16.82
C GLU A 98 4.06 15.91 18.24
N TYR A 99 4.39 14.81 18.91
CA TYR A 99 4.06 14.56 20.32
C TYR A 99 5.02 15.20 21.32
N GLY A 100 6.22 15.60 20.88
CA GLY A 100 7.29 16.03 21.78
C GLY A 100 7.99 14.88 22.50
N ILE A 101 7.96 13.67 21.93
CA ILE A 101 8.58 12.46 22.49
C ILE A 101 9.98 12.29 21.86
N PRO A 102 11.05 12.27 22.67
CA PRO A 102 12.41 12.04 22.19
C PRO A 102 12.54 10.68 21.50
N CYS A 103 13.19 10.66 20.33
CA CYS A 103 13.35 9.45 19.55
C CYS A 103 14.73 9.35 18.89
N ILE A 104 15.30 8.15 18.91
CA ILE A 104 16.51 7.79 18.15
C ILE A 104 16.17 6.56 17.31
N MET A 105 16.38 6.67 15.99
CA MET A 105 16.03 5.61 15.04
C MET A 105 17.27 4.88 14.53
N SER A 106 17.08 3.68 13.98
CA SER A 106 18.17 2.86 13.44
C SER A 106 19.34 2.68 14.42
N VAL A 107 19.02 2.41 15.68
CA VAL A 107 20.00 2.17 16.74
C VAL A 107 20.66 0.82 16.53
N ALA A 108 21.97 0.83 16.32
CA ALA A 108 22.78 -0.38 16.32
C ALA A 108 23.25 -0.65 17.76
N PHE A 109 22.63 -1.62 18.44
CA PHE A 109 23.06 -2.05 19.76
C PHE A 109 24.21 -3.06 19.66
N GLU A 110 25.29 -2.80 20.38
CA GLU A 110 26.46 -3.68 20.47
C GLU A 110 26.37 -4.66 21.65
N LYS A 111 25.56 -4.33 22.67
CA LYS A 111 25.40 -5.11 23.90
C LYS A 111 23.94 -5.14 24.33
N GLY A 112 23.51 -6.29 24.85
CA GLY A 112 22.15 -6.51 25.33
C GLY A 112 21.78 -7.99 25.31
N VAL A 113 20.48 -8.27 25.43
CA VAL A 113 19.90 -9.61 25.31
C VAL A 113 19.40 -9.85 23.89
N ARG A 114 19.25 -11.13 23.53
CA ARG A 114 18.72 -11.52 22.21
C ARG A 114 17.20 -11.58 22.21
N THR A 115 16.58 -10.97 21.20
CA THR A 115 15.16 -11.14 20.90
C THR A 115 14.88 -12.54 20.33
N ALA A 116 13.60 -12.90 20.17
CA ALA A 116 13.19 -14.14 19.52
C ALA A 116 13.66 -14.28 18.07
N ARG A 117 13.93 -13.16 17.37
CA ARG A 117 14.47 -13.14 15.99
C ARG A 117 15.99 -12.95 15.93
N GLY A 118 16.66 -12.87 17.08
CA GLY A 118 18.12 -12.81 17.17
C GLY A 118 18.72 -11.41 17.18
N GLU A 119 17.91 -10.34 17.21
CA GLU A 119 18.41 -8.98 17.38
C GLU A 119 18.94 -8.75 18.80
N ILE A 120 19.90 -7.84 18.95
CA ILE A 120 20.44 -7.45 20.26
C ILE A 120 19.74 -6.17 20.71
N VAL A 121 19.16 -6.19 21.91
CA VAL A 121 18.51 -5.03 22.54
C VAL A 121 18.75 -5.01 24.04
N PRO A 122 18.73 -3.85 24.71
CA PRO A 122 18.68 -3.79 26.17
C PRO A 122 17.54 -4.63 26.75
N ALA A 123 17.79 -5.33 27.86
CA ALA A 123 16.77 -6.14 28.53
C ALA A 123 15.65 -5.27 29.12
N ASP A 124 14.42 -5.80 29.13
CA ASP A 124 13.27 -5.15 29.77
C ASP A 124 13.59 -4.75 31.22
N GLY A 125 13.23 -3.51 31.58
CA GLY A 125 13.40 -2.95 32.92
C GLY A 125 14.75 -2.26 33.20
N VAL A 126 15.77 -2.48 32.35
CA VAL A 126 17.09 -1.83 32.48
C VAL A 126 16.96 -0.31 32.36
N ARG A 127 17.68 0.45 33.18
CA ARG A 127 17.74 1.91 33.04
C ARG A 127 18.56 2.33 31.83
N LEU A 128 17.94 3.14 30.97
CA LEU A 128 18.51 3.74 29.77
C LEU A 128 18.68 5.24 29.94
N ARG A 129 19.72 5.77 29.29
CA ARG A 129 19.92 7.20 29.02
C ARG A 129 20.06 7.41 27.51
N MET A 130 19.20 8.25 26.94
CA MET A 130 19.27 8.72 25.56
C MET A 130 19.89 10.12 25.54
N ASP A 131 20.98 10.29 24.80
CA ASP A 131 21.50 11.62 24.46
C ASP A 131 20.96 12.04 23.09
N VAL A 132 20.12 13.06 23.11
CA VAL A 132 19.43 13.63 21.95
C VAL A 132 19.84 15.10 21.70
N SER A 133 21.00 15.50 22.24
CA SER A 133 21.48 16.89 22.18
C SER A 133 22.15 17.27 20.86
N SER A 134 22.52 16.29 20.03
CA SER A 134 23.25 16.51 18.78
C SER A 134 22.59 15.82 17.58
N ARG A 135 22.93 16.28 16.37
CA ARG A 135 22.51 15.67 15.09
C ARG A 135 23.73 15.50 14.16
N PRO A 136 23.73 14.50 13.27
CA PRO A 136 22.63 13.56 13.00
C PRO A 136 22.53 12.40 13.99
N HIS A 137 23.47 12.25 14.93
CA HIS A 137 23.56 11.06 15.79
C HIS A 137 23.01 11.27 17.20
N GLY A 138 22.33 10.25 17.73
CA GLY A 138 21.99 10.13 19.15
C GLY A 138 22.67 8.90 19.74
N SER A 139 23.00 8.92 21.03
CA SER A 139 23.61 7.79 21.72
C SER A 139 22.69 7.21 22.79
N VAL A 140 22.80 5.90 22.99
CA VAL A 140 22.04 5.17 24.00
C VAL A 140 23.02 4.49 24.95
N SER A 141 22.81 4.70 26.25
CA SER A 141 23.60 4.12 27.31
C SER A 141 22.73 3.41 28.34
N VAL A 142 23.25 2.35 28.96
CA VAL A 142 22.58 1.55 30.01
C VAL A 142 23.27 1.74 31.37
N GLU A 143 22.59 1.43 32.45
CA GLU A 143 23.21 1.34 33.77
C GLU A 143 24.31 0.25 33.84
N PRO A 144 25.34 0.42 34.70
CA PRO A 144 26.38 -0.60 34.88
C PRO A 144 25.84 -1.99 35.21
N GLY A 145 26.37 -3.02 34.53
CA GLY A 145 26.02 -4.41 34.82
C GLY A 145 24.68 -4.85 34.27
N ALA A 146 24.09 -4.10 33.33
CA ALA A 146 22.92 -4.54 32.57
C ALA A 146 23.15 -5.93 31.93
N PRO A 147 22.13 -6.79 31.85
CA PRO A 147 22.26 -8.12 31.27
C PRO A 147 22.74 -8.12 29.82
N VAL A 148 23.70 -8.99 29.50
CA VAL A 148 24.23 -9.20 28.15
C VAL A 148 24.23 -10.69 27.82
N ASP A 149 23.84 -11.04 26.59
CA ASP A 149 23.99 -12.39 26.04
C ASP A 149 25.26 -12.48 25.17
N ASP A 150 26.32 -13.05 25.74
CA ASP A 150 27.63 -13.25 25.08
C ASP A 150 27.69 -14.53 24.22
N SER A 151 26.57 -15.21 23.98
CA SER A 151 26.54 -16.43 23.16
C SER A 151 26.99 -16.15 21.72
N PRO A 152 27.80 -17.03 21.10
CA PRO A 152 28.30 -16.83 19.74
C PRO A 152 27.15 -16.73 18.73
N MET A 153 27.26 -15.79 17.78
CA MET A 153 26.28 -15.63 16.70
C MET A 153 26.16 -16.92 15.88
N ALA A 154 24.93 -17.37 15.62
CA ALA A 154 24.68 -18.32 14.55
C ALA A 154 25.07 -17.66 13.21
N ALA A 155 25.82 -18.37 12.37
CA ALA A 155 26.34 -17.88 11.09
C ALA A 155 25.25 -17.61 10.03
N ASP A 156 23.98 -17.76 10.38
CA ASP A 156 22.84 -17.68 9.46
C ASP A 156 22.18 -16.27 9.44
N GLY A 157 22.82 -15.29 10.09
CA GLY A 157 22.40 -13.89 9.99
C GLY A 157 22.71 -13.33 8.60
N VAL A 158 21.66 -12.99 7.85
CA VAL A 158 21.72 -12.31 6.54
C VAL A 158 22.16 -10.85 6.73
N ALA A 159 23.40 -10.63 7.16
CA ALA A 159 23.99 -9.30 7.14
C ALA A 159 24.41 -8.97 5.70
N MET A 160 23.95 -7.83 5.19
CA MET A 160 24.36 -7.33 3.88
C MET A 160 25.88 -7.13 3.85
N SER A 161 26.52 -7.44 2.72
CA SER A 161 27.96 -7.18 2.58
C SER A 161 28.24 -5.67 2.66
N PRO A 162 29.44 -5.24 3.09
CA PRO A 162 29.82 -3.82 3.09
C PRO A 162 29.64 -3.13 1.74
N GLU A 163 29.82 -3.87 0.63
CA GLU A 163 29.64 -3.38 -0.74
C GLU A 163 28.16 -3.14 -1.05
N GLN A 164 27.27 -4.05 -0.66
CA GLN A 164 25.83 -3.88 -0.82
C GLN A 164 25.30 -2.72 0.03
N LEU A 165 25.82 -2.54 1.25
CA LEU A 165 25.50 -1.39 2.10
C LEU A 165 25.94 -0.06 1.46
N ALA A 166 27.15 0.00 0.90
CA ALA A 166 27.63 1.19 0.20
C ALA A 166 26.79 1.52 -1.05
N GLN A 167 26.33 0.51 -1.79
CA GLN A 167 25.45 0.71 -2.94
C GLN A 167 24.06 1.24 -2.53
N ILE A 168 23.48 0.72 -1.45
CA ILE A 168 22.23 1.25 -0.89
C ILE A 168 22.43 2.69 -0.44
N GLN A 169 23.52 2.99 0.26
CA GLN A 169 23.82 4.36 0.71
C GLN A 169 23.92 5.34 -0.46
N LEU A 170 24.56 4.93 -1.57
CA LEU A 170 24.61 5.75 -2.78
C LEU A 170 23.22 6.01 -3.37
N LEU A 171 22.35 5.00 -3.41
CA LEU A 171 20.98 5.14 -3.92
C LEU A 171 20.08 5.96 -3.01
N LEU A 172 20.37 5.98 -1.70
CA LEU A 172 19.69 6.83 -0.73
C LEU A 172 20.06 8.31 -0.87
N GLU A 173 21.23 8.62 -1.42
CA GLU A 173 21.69 10.00 -1.64
C GLU A 173 21.48 10.50 -3.07
N LYS A 174 21.32 9.58 -4.04
CA LYS A 174 21.11 9.93 -5.45
C LYS A 174 20.11 9.04 -6.18
N PHE A 175 19.17 9.66 -6.87
CA PHE A 175 18.25 9.00 -7.81
C PHE A 175 19.05 8.35 -8.93
N GLY A 176 18.84 7.05 -9.13
CA GLY A 176 19.60 6.26 -10.11
C GLY A 176 21.12 6.30 -9.89
N GLY A 177 21.59 6.73 -8.71
CA GLY A 177 23.01 6.96 -8.43
C GLY A 177 23.61 8.24 -9.02
N GLU A 178 22.80 9.13 -9.63
CA GLU A 178 23.29 10.29 -10.38
C GLU A 178 22.72 11.66 -9.96
N VAL A 179 21.41 11.76 -9.66
CA VAL A 179 20.75 13.06 -9.40
C VAL A 179 20.53 13.26 -7.90
N PRO A 180 20.95 14.38 -7.30
CA PRO A 180 20.77 14.66 -5.87
C PRO A 180 19.32 15.04 -5.52
N HIS A 181 19.07 15.20 -4.21
CA HIS A 181 17.83 15.74 -3.65
C HIS A 181 17.68 17.26 -3.89
N GLY A 182 16.46 17.76 -3.68
CA GLY A 182 16.22 19.19 -3.52
C GLY A 182 16.30 20.00 -4.82
N LEU A 183 16.57 21.30 -4.67
CA LEU A 183 16.65 22.25 -5.78
C LEU A 183 17.70 21.89 -6.83
N GLU A 184 18.85 21.35 -6.41
CA GLU A 184 19.91 20.91 -7.34
C GLU A 184 19.43 19.77 -8.23
N GLY A 185 18.73 18.78 -7.64
CA GLY A 185 18.11 17.69 -8.39
C GLY A 185 17.03 18.19 -9.35
N HIS A 186 16.20 19.13 -8.89
CA HIS A 186 15.19 19.78 -9.73
C HIS A 186 15.82 20.44 -10.96
N GLU A 187 16.88 21.25 -10.79
CA GLU A 187 17.55 21.93 -11.91
C GLU A 187 18.06 20.93 -12.96
N ILE A 188 18.64 19.81 -12.52
CA ILE A 188 19.12 18.75 -13.41
C ILE A 188 17.95 18.09 -14.14
N MET A 189 16.88 17.72 -13.43
CA MET A 189 15.73 17.05 -14.04
C MET A 189 14.94 17.97 -14.97
N PHE A 190 14.83 19.26 -14.62
CA PHE A 190 14.23 20.28 -15.46
C PHE A 190 15.00 20.47 -16.75
N ALA A 191 16.35 20.50 -16.69
CA ALA A 191 17.20 20.59 -17.88
C ALA A 191 17.11 19.35 -18.80
N ARG A 192 16.61 18.22 -18.29
CA ARG A 192 16.39 16.99 -19.08
C ARG A 192 15.06 16.98 -19.84
N GLN A 193 14.11 17.84 -19.47
CA GLN A 193 12.81 17.93 -20.13
C GLN A 193 12.97 18.35 -21.59
N ARG A 194 12.19 17.74 -22.49
CA ARG A 194 12.17 18.04 -23.93
C ARG A 194 10.93 18.86 -24.32
N THR A 195 9.92 18.83 -23.47
CA THR A 195 8.62 19.47 -23.63
C THR A 195 8.33 20.42 -22.47
N SER A 196 7.29 21.23 -22.61
CA SER A 196 6.78 22.10 -21.55
C SER A 196 5.60 21.47 -20.78
N VAL A 197 5.50 20.13 -20.76
CA VAL A 197 4.36 19.41 -20.16
C VAL A 197 4.15 19.77 -18.68
N LEU A 198 5.23 20.00 -17.92
CA LEU A 198 5.15 20.38 -16.51
C LEU A 198 4.92 21.87 -16.27
N ASP A 199 4.80 22.68 -17.33
CA ASP A 199 4.28 24.04 -17.28
C ASP A 199 2.77 24.01 -17.55
N LEU A 200 1.98 24.49 -16.58
CA LEU A 200 0.53 24.52 -16.68
C LEU A 200 0.02 25.68 -17.53
N ASP A 201 0.87 26.62 -17.97
CA ASP A 201 0.48 27.68 -18.91
C ASP A 201 0.52 27.25 -20.38
N ASP A 202 1.01 26.04 -20.65
CA ASP A 202 0.92 25.42 -21.96
C ASP A 202 -0.55 25.17 -22.36
N ALA A 203 -0.88 25.49 -23.62
CA ALA A 203 -2.24 25.47 -24.18
C ALA A 203 -2.86 24.07 -24.37
N SER A 204 -2.12 22.99 -24.07
CA SER A 204 -2.53 21.60 -24.29
C SER A 204 -3.67 21.07 -23.41
N MET A 205 -4.23 21.89 -22.50
CA MET A 205 -5.28 21.44 -21.57
C MET A 205 -6.52 20.83 -22.25
N HIS A 206 -6.83 21.19 -23.50
CA HIS A 206 -7.98 20.67 -24.24
C HIS A 206 -7.65 19.56 -25.25
N ARG A 207 -6.45 19.00 -25.20
CA ARG A 207 -6.08 17.80 -25.96
C ARG A 207 -5.44 16.76 -25.04
N ASP A 208 -5.29 15.55 -25.55
CA ASP A 208 -4.51 14.52 -24.89
C ASP A 208 -3.01 14.84 -25.01
N LEU A 209 -2.25 14.42 -24.01
CA LEU A 209 -0.79 14.53 -24.02
C LEU A 209 -0.18 13.60 -25.08
N THR A 210 0.88 14.06 -25.71
CA THR A 210 1.70 13.23 -26.59
C THR A 210 2.53 12.23 -25.77
N ILE A 211 3.05 11.21 -26.43
CA ILE A 211 3.92 10.21 -25.79
C ILE A 211 5.19 10.85 -25.22
N GLU A 212 5.78 11.80 -25.95
CA GLU A 212 6.96 12.54 -25.50
C GLU A 212 6.65 13.35 -24.22
N GLU A 213 5.53 14.06 -24.19
CA GLU A 213 5.06 14.79 -23.00
C GLU A 213 4.82 13.86 -21.80
N VAL A 214 4.25 12.68 -22.05
CA VAL A 214 3.99 11.69 -20.99
C VAL A 214 5.30 11.12 -20.43
N ASN A 215 6.28 10.80 -21.28
CA ASN A 215 7.57 10.28 -20.83
C ASN A 215 8.36 11.34 -20.06
N ASP A 216 8.36 12.58 -20.52
CA ASP A 216 8.95 13.71 -19.79
C ASP A 216 8.35 13.88 -18.39
N ALA A 217 7.02 13.80 -18.28
CA ALA A 217 6.32 13.87 -17.00
C ALA A 217 6.68 12.68 -16.08
N ILE A 218 6.69 11.45 -16.61
CA ILE A 218 7.03 10.23 -15.85
C ILE A 218 8.46 10.31 -15.30
N HIS A 219 9.43 10.70 -16.12
CA HIS A 219 10.82 10.78 -15.68
C HIS A 219 11.02 11.79 -14.55
N TYR A 220 10.37 12.96 -14.65
CA TYR A 220 10.41 13.93 -13.56
C TYR A 220 9.71 13.41 -12.31
N LEU A 221 8.52 12.81 -12.46
CA LEU A 221 7.76 12.25 -11.35
C LEU A 221 8.50 11.13 -10.62
N ALA A 222 9.31 10.33 -11.32
CA ALA A 222 10.14 9.31 -10.68
C ALA A 222 11.25 9.90 -9.81
N TRP A 223 11.94 10.94 -10.29
CA TRP A 223 12.88 11.67 -9.45
C TRP A 223 12.16 12.39 -8.31
N ASN A 224 11.01 13.00 -8.56
CA ASN A 224 10.24 13.71 -7.53
C ASN A 224 9.72 12.76 -6.44
N GLU A 225 9.33 11.53 -6.80
CA GLU A 225 8.98 10.50 -5.83
C GLU A 225 10.19 10.05 -5.01
N TRP A 226 11.32 9.81 -5.66
CA TRP A 226 12.57 9.51 -4.97
C TRP A 226 12.99 10.66 -4.04
N ASP A 227 12.93 11.90 -4.51
CA ASP A 227 13.31 13.09 -3.74
C ASP A 227 12.52 13.19 -2.43
N ALA A 228 11.28 12.71 -2.46
CA ALA A 228 10.36 12.85 -1.36
C ALA A 228 10.25 11.57 -0.48
N LEU A 229 10.61 10.39 -1.01
CA LEU A 229 10.39 9.10 -0.34
C LEU A 229 11.64 8.21 -0.23
N ALA A 230 12.81 8.56 -0.80
CA ALA A 230 13.99 7.68 -0.81
C ALA A 230 14.38 7.18 0.59
N ALA A 231 14.38 8.07 1.58
CA ALA A 231 14.67 7.72 2.97
C ALA A 231 13.72 6.65 3.53
N ARG A 232 12.50 6.55 3.03
CA ARG A 232 11.50 5.54 3.45
C ARG A 232 11.83 4.14 2.97
N ALA A 233 12.66 3.96 1.96
CA ALA A 233 13.09 2.62 1.56
C ALA A 233 13.82 1.87 2.68
N THR A 234 14.29 2.59 3.71
CA THR A 234 14.89 2.05 4.94
C THR A 234 13.90 1.83 6.08
N GLU A 235 12.63 2.25 5.93
CA GLU A 235 11.58 1.96 6.91
C GLU A 235 11.30 0.46 6.89
N GLY A 236 11.68 -0.20 7.98
CA GLY A 236 11.51 -1.63 8.19
C GLY A 236 10.05 -2.13 8.20
N GLU A 237 9.90 -3.42 8.49
CA GLU A 237 8.60 -4.07 8.65
C GLU A 237 7.81 -3.40 9.79
N SER A 238 6.53 -3.08 9.55
CA SER A 238 5.60 -2.63 10.59
C SER A 238 5.03 -3.85 11.34
N GLY A 239 5.06 -3.83 12.66
CA GLY A 239 4.48 -4.90 13.49
C GLY A 239 2.96 -4.98 13.41
N LEU A 240 2.27 -3.95 12.90
CA LEU A 240 0.81 -3.91 12.80
C LEU A 240 0.30 -4.07 11.36
N ILE A 241 0.87 -3.33 10.41
CA ILE A 241 0.31 -3.14 9.06
C ILE A 241 1.32 -3.57 7.97
N PRO A 242 1.02 -4.55 7.10
CA PRO A 242 1.95 -5.08 6.10
C PRO A 242 2.11 -4.11 4.91
N ARG A 243 2.99 -3.11 5.09
CA ARG A 243 3.06 -1.94 4.22
C ARG A 243 3.48 -2.26 2.79
N GLN A 244 4.63 -2.88 2.61
CA GLN A 244 5.17 -3.15 1.27
C GLN A 244 4.18 -3.99 0.45
N GLU A 245 3.50 -4.96 1.07
CA GLU A 245 2.50 -5.78 0.40
C GLU A 245 1.26 -5.00 -0.02
N TYR A 246 0.71 -4.14 0.84
CA TYR A 246 -0.46 -3.35 0.44
C TYR A 246 -0.08 -2.26 -0.57
N GLU A 247 1.11 -1.66 -0.47
CA GLU A 247 1.60 -0.65 -1.42
C GLU A 247 1.72 -1.29 -2.80
N ALA A 248 2.37 -2.46 -2.89
CA ALA A 248 2.47 -3.21 -4.13
C ALA A 248 1.10 -3.55 -4.72
N LEU A 249 0.18 -4.08 -3.90
CA LEU A 249 -1.14 -4.49 -4.38
C LEU A 249 -2.00 -3.30 -4.81
N GLY A 250 -2.02 -2.22 -4.03
CA GLY A 250 -2.77 -0.99 -4.33
C GLY A 250 -2.26 -0.27 -5.57
N ILE A 251 -0.95 -0.05 -5.66
CA ILE A 251 -0.31 0.58 -6.83
C ILE A 251 -0.50 -0.27 -8.09
N MET A 252 -0.35 -1.58 -8.00
CA MET A 252 -0.65 -2.49 -9.10
C MET A 252 -2.14 -2.43 -9.53
N ASN A 253 -3.07 -2.22 -8.59
CA ASN A 253 -4.49 -2.01 -8.90
C ASN A 253 -4.73 -0.70 -9.66
N SER A 254 -4.01 0.36 -9.31
CA SER A 254 -4.13 1.66 -9.97
C SER A 254 -3.83 1.59 -11.47
N TRP A 255 -2.87 0.76 -11.91
CA TRP A 255 -2.62 0.50 -13.34
C TRP A 255 -3.87 0.04 -14.12
N PHE A 256 -4.65 -0.85 -13.51
CA PHE A 256 -5.86 -1.38 -14.15
C PHE A 256 -7.07 -0.47 -13.99
N MET A 257 -7.21 0.19 -12.84
CA MET A 257 -8.48 0.81 -12.44
C MET A 257 -8.50 2.34 -12.63
N HIS A 258 -7.41 3.05 -12.32
CA HIS A 258 -7.38 4.52 -12.42
C HIS A 258 -7.71 5.04 -13.82
N PRO A 259 -7.15 4.49 -14.92
CA PRO A 259 -7.47 4.97 -16.27
C PRO A 259 -8.96 4.92 -16.58
N GLU A 260 -9.68 3.90 -16.09
CA GLU A 260 -11.12 3.75 -16.30
C GLU A 260 -11.92 4.74 -15.45
N TRP A 261 -11.57 4.89 -14.16
CA TRP A 261 -12.25 5.83 -13.26
C TRP A 261 -12.04 7.29 -13.68
N MET A 262 -10.80 7.67 -13.98
CA MET A 262 -10.47 9.05 -14.37
C MET A 262 -11.13 9.42 -15.69
N ARG A 263 -11.19 8.48 -16.64
CA ARG A 263 -11.90 8.69 -17.90
C ARG A 263 -13.40 8.83 -17.71
N ALA A 264 -14.02 7.95 -16.92
CA ALA A 264 -15.45 8.04 -16.62
C ALA A 264 -15.80 9.38 -15.94
N ILE A 265 -14.94 9.85 -15.01
CA ILE A 265 -15.07 11.16 -14.37
C ILE A 265 -15.02 12.27 -15.42
N GLU A 266 -14.01 12.28 -16.27
CA GLU A 266 -13.85 13.30 -17.29
C GLU A 266 -14.98 13.28 -18.33
N ASP A 267 -15.43 12.11 -18.78
CA ASP A 267 -16.55 11.98 -19.71
C ASP A 267 -17.85 12.57 -19.12
N ARG A 268 -18.01 12.54 -17.79
CA ARG A 268 -19.15 13.15 -17.08
C ARG A 268 -19.05 14.66 -16.98
N VAL A 269 -17.92 15.18 -16.51
CA VAL A 269 -17.80 16.61 -16.13
C VAL A 269 -17.17 17.47 -17.22
N GLY A 270 -16.57 16.85 -18.23
CA GLY A 270 -15.77 17.50 -19.27
C GLY A 270 -14.46 18.09 -18.73
N VAL A 271 -13.62 18.57 -19.65
CA VAL A 271 -12.33 19.20 -19.30
C VAL A 271 -12.50 20.35 -18.30
N ASP A 272 -13.47 21.24 -18.52
CA ASP A 272 -13.73 22.39 -17.64
C ASP A 272 -14.21 21.97 -16.25
N GLY A 273 -14.97 20.88 -16.15
CA GLY A 273 -15.37 20.32 -14.86
C GLY A 273 -14.20 19.74 -14.09
N VAL A 274 -13.25 19.07 -14.76
CA VAL A 274 -12.01 18.60 -14.12
C VAL A 274 -11.18 19.78 -13.62
N LEU A 275 -11.05 20.86 -14.40
CA LEU A 275 -10.38 22.09 -13.97
C LEU A 275 -11.05 22.69 -12.73
N ASP A 276 -12.39 22.76 -12.69
CA ASP A 276 -13.10 23.29 -11.53
C ASP A 276 -12.97 22.40 -10.28
N ILE A 277 -12.97 21.07 -10.44
CA ILE A 277 -12.69 20.14 -9.35
C ILE A 277 -11.33 20.47 -8.73
N GLY A 278 -10.26 20.56 -9.55
CA GLY A 278 -8.93 20.94 -9.06
C GLY A 278 -8.92 22.30 -8.37
N ALA A 279 -9.67 23.28 -8.89
CA ALA A 279 -9.74 24.62 -8.33
C ALA A 279 -10.40 24.71 -6.95
N ARG A 280 -11.10 23.67 -6.49
CA ARG A 280 -11.62 23.61 -5.11
C ARG A 280 -10.52 23.68 -4.07
N ALA A 281 -9.31 23.18 -4.37
CA ALA A 281 -8.15 23.24 -3.46
C ALA A 281 -7.80 24.67 -3.00
N LYS A 282 -8.15 25.68 -3.80
CA LYS A 282 -7.90 27.10 -3.47
C LYS A 282 -8.96 27.70 -2.55
N ARG A 283 -10.19 27.17 -2.64
CA ARG A 283 -11.41 27.74 -2.04
C ARG A 283 -11.87 27.00 -0.79
N GLU A 284 -11.50 25.73 -0.66
CA GLU A 284 -11.91 24.86 0.45
C GLU A 284 -10.71 24.46 1.30
N ILE A 285 -10.89 24.49 2.63
CA ILE A 285 -9.99 23.84 3.59
C ILE A 285 -10.58 22.50 4.03
N GLY A 286 -9.73 21.59 4.52
CA GLY A 286 -10.19 20.25 4.89
C GLY A 286 -10.68 19.47 3.67
N THR A 287 -9.96 19.58 2.55
CA THR A 287 -10.26 18.88 1.30
C THR A 287 -9.12 17.96 0.89
N LYS A 288 -9.47 16.74 0.48
CA LYS A 288 -8.52 15.79 -0.10
C LYS A 288 -8.23 16.08 -1.58
N ILE A 289 -8.84 17.12 -2.16
CA ILE A 289 -8.39 17.66 -3.45
C ILE A 289 -7.16 18.52 -3.16
N ASN A 290 -6.01 17.86 -3.05
CA ASN A 290 -4.74 18.45 -2.66
C ASN A 290 -3.58 17.84 -3.47
N MET A 291 -2.36 18.33 -3.26
CA MET A 291 -1.20 17.88 -4.03
C MET A 291 -0.96 16.38 -3.89
N LEU A 292 -1.14 15.80 -2.70
CA LEU A 292 -0.87 14.38 -2.45
C LEU A 292 -1.76 13.48 -3.30
N HIS A 293 -3.06 13.76 -3.36
CA HIS A 293 -3.98 12.91 -4.12
C HIS A 293 -3.73 13.05 -5.61
N LEU A 294 -3.46 14.27 -6.10
CA LEU A 294 -3.13 14.47 -7.52
C LEU A 294 -1.80 13.81 -7.90
N TRP A 295 -0.80 13.93 -7.03
CA TRP A 295 0.51 13.32 -7.19
C TRP A 295 0.40 11.80 -7.23
N ALA A 296 -0.36 11.22 -6.30
CA ALA A 296 -0.58 9.78 -6.22
C ALA A 296 -1.32 9.24 -7.46
N ILE A 297 -2.30 9.96 -8.01
CA ILE A 297 -2.94 9.57 -9.28
C ILE A 297 -1.93 9.67 -10.45
N ALA A 298 -1.06 10.69 -10.46
CA ALA A 298 -0.06 10.88 -11.50
C ALA A 298 0.99 9.76 -11.54
N THR A 299 1.43 9.27 -10.38
CA THR A 299 2.49 8.25 -10.28
C THR A 299 1.96 6.82 -10.31
N ALA A 300 0.85 6.53 -9.62
CA ALA A 300 0.46 5.15 -9.32
C ALA A 300 0.13 4.29 -10.54
N SER A 301 -0.41 4.88 -11.62
CA SER A 301 -0.68 4.12 -12.86
C SER A 301 0.61 3.63 -13.53
N SER A 302 1.60 4.52 -13.66
CA SER A 302 2.91 4.20 -14.25
C SER A 302 3.72 3.27 -13.36
N PHE A 303 3.69 3.51 -12.04
CA PHE A 303 4.34 2.62 -11.07
C PHE A 303 3.70 1.24 -11.10
N GLY A 304 2.37 1.16 -11.09
CA GLY A 304 1.63 -0.10 -11.18
C GLY A 304 1.96 -0.90 -12.43
N ARG A 305 2.15 -0.23 -13.58
CA ARG A 305 2.67 -0.84 -14.80
C ARG A 305 4.08 -1.40 -14.60
N GLY A 306 4.95 -0.68 -13.90
CA GLY A 306 6.29 -1.17 -13.54
C GLY A 306 6.22 -2.48 -12.75
N ILE A 307 5.35 -2.56 -11.74
CA ILE A 307 5.15 -3.80 -10.95
C ILE A 307 4.66 -4.96 -11.84
N THR A 308 3.65 -4.73 -12.70
CA THR A 308 3.13 -5.80 -13.56
C THR A 308 4.12 -6.27 -14.63
N LEU A 309 5.01 -5.38 -15.09
CA LEU A 309 6.12 -5.73 -15.98
C LEU A 309 7.17 -6.59 -15.27
N GLU A 310 7.54 -6.26 -14.03
CA GLU A 310 8.49 -7.09 -13.26
C GLU A 310 7.94 -8.48 -12.93
N LEU A 311 6.62 -8.60 -12.75
CA LEU A 311 5.93 -9.88 -12.62
C LEU A 311 5.76 -10.61 -13.96
N GLY A 312 6.20 -10.02 -15.08
CA GLY A 312 6.12 -10.59 -16.42
C GLY A 312 4.70 -10.72 -16.97
N LEU A 313 3.70 -10.05 -16.37
CA LEU A 313 2.29 -10.32 -16.68
C LEU A 313 1.89 -9.91 -18.09
N HIS A 314 2.53 -8.89 -18.66
CA HIS A 314 2.28 -8.41 -20.02
C HIS A 314 3.55 -7.79 -20.63
N ASP A 315 3.49 -7.53 -21.93
CA ASP A 315 4.56 -6.88 -22.69
C ASP A 315 4.70 -5.40 -22.36
N PHE A 316 5.84 -4.84 -22.77
CA PHE A 316 6.16 -3.42 -22.58
C PHE A 316 5.14 -2.48 -23.24
N ASP A 317 4.62 -2.80 -24.42
CA ASP A 317 3.69 -1.97 -25.19
C ASP A 317 2.20 -2.29 -24.96
N TYR A 318 1.88 -3.08 -23.93
CA TYR A 318 0.49 -3.43 -23.61
C TYR A 318 -0.29 -2.24 -23.00
N GLN A 319 -1.35 -1.82 -23.69
CA GLN A 319 -2.33 -0.81 -23.28
C GLN A 319 -1.72 0.47 -22.73
N VAL A 320 -0.60 0.90 -23.30
CA VAL A 320 0.19 2.03 -22.77
C VAL A 320 -0.52 3.38 -22.91
N GLU A 321 -1.57 3.47 -23.74
CA GLU A 321 -2.44 4.64 -23.83
C GLU A 321 -3.17 4.95 -22.51
N ARG A 322 -3.31 3.95 -21.63
CA ARG A 322 -3.86 4.13 -20.27
C ARG A 322 -3.10 5.18 -19.47
N ILE A 323 -1.77 5.17 -19.59
CA ILE A 323 -0.90 6.13 -18.91
C ILE A 323 -1.17 7.54 -19.42
N SER A 324 -1.21 7.72 -20.73
CA SER A 324 -1.47 9.02 -21.36
C SER A 324 -2.82 9.60 -20.92
N ARG A 325 -3.87 8.76 -20.86
CA ARG A 325 -5.20 9.18 -20.41
C ARG A 325 -5.18 9.68 -18.96
N THR A 326 -4.68 8.85 -18.03
CA THR A 326 -4.61 9.24 -16.62
C THR A 326 -3.78 10.50 -16.43
N MET A 327 -2.60 10.58 -17.05
CA MET A 327 -1.72 11.75 -16.90
C MET A 327 -2.36 13.03 -17.46
N THR A 328 -3.09 12.93 -18.58
CA THR A 328 -3.80 14.08 -19.17
C THR A 328 -4.85 14.63 -18.19
N THR A 329 -5.72 13.77 -17.66
CA THR A 329 -6.77 14.19 -16.71
C THR A 329 -6.16 14.74 -15.42
N THR A 330 -5.11 14.10 -14.89
CA THR A 330 -4.42 14.56 -13.67
C THR A 330 -3.75 15.91 -13.86
N ARG A 331 -3.12 16.16 -15.02
CA ARG A 331 -2.54 17.46 -15.33
C ARG A 331 -3.59 18.58 -15.35
N ARG A 332 -4.81 18.31 -15.82
CA ARG A 332 -5.94 19.27 -15.73
C ARG A 332 -6.31 19.54 -14.28
N LEU A 333 -6.34 18.54 -13.41
CA LEU A 333 -6.56 18.75 -11.97
C LEU A 333 -5.50 19.68 -11.37
N TYR A 334 -4.22 19.49 -11.73
CA TYR A 334 -3.14 20.39 -11.33
C TYR A 334 -3.30 21.81 -11.87
N LYS A 335 -3.76 21.99 -13.12
CA LYS A 335 -4.11 23.31 -13.67
C LYS A 335 -5.20 23.98 -12.85
N GLY A 336 -6.22 23.23 -12.40
CA GLY A 336 -7.23 23.73 -11.47
C GLY A 336 -6.63 24.20 -10.15
N LEU A 337 -5.82 23.32 -9.52
CA LEU A 337 -5.18 23.52 -8.22
C LEU A 337 -4.28 24.76 -8.21
N TRP A 338 -3.35 24.87 -9.16
CA TRP A 338 -2.38 25.98 -9.21
C TRP A 338 -2.85 27.21 -9.98
N GLY A 339 -3.76 27.03 -10.94
CA GLY A 339 -4.15 28.07 -11.90
C GLY A 339 -3.16 28.30 -13.05
N SER A 340 -1.85 28.40 -12.77
CA SER A 340 -0.79 28.73 -13.75
C SER A 340 0.60 28.30 -13.29
N GLY A 341 1.59 28.30 -14.18
CA GLY A 341 2.99 28.02 -13.88
C GLY A 341 3.34 26.55 -13.62
N PRO A 342 4.43 26.24 -12.88
CA PRO A 342 4.93 24.88 -12.73
C PRO A 342 3.96 23.91 -12.04
N MET A 343 3.94 22.64 -12.47
CA MET A 343 3.00 21.62 -11.99
C MET A 343 3.28 21.11 -10.57
N LEU A 344 4.54 21.01 -10.16
CA LEU A 344 4.95 20.33 -8.93
C LEU A 344 5.60 21.30 -7.93
N SER A 345 5.51 21.01 -6.63
CA SER A 345 6.04 21.90 -5.59
C SER A 345 7.57 22.00 -5.63
N SER A 346 8.28 20.93 -6.00
CA SER A 346 9.73 20.95 -6.24
C SER A 346 10.16 22.02 -7.27
N MET A 347 9.31 22.30 -8.26
CA MET A 347 9.53 23.35 -9.27
C MET A 347 9.16 24.75 -8.80
N ARG A 348 8.55 24.85 -7.60
CA ARG A 348 8.13 26.10 -6.94
C ARG A 348 8.98 26.37 -5.70
N GLY A 349 10.18 25.81 -5.64
CA GLY A 349 11.06 25.91 -4.48
C GLY A 349 10.48 25.29 -3.22
N TYR A 350 9.65 24.25 -3.38
CA TYR A 350 8.92 23.57 -2.31
C TYR A 350 7.94 24.48 -1.54
N ALA A 351 7.52 25.58 -2.17
CA ALA A 351 6.42 26.40 -1.67
C ALA A 351 5.10 25.97 -2.32
N ALA A 352 4.07 25.80 -1.49
CA ALA A 352 2.73 25.40 -1.89
C ALA A 352 1.63 26.32 -1.35
N PRO A 353 1.64 27.63 -1.65
CA PRO A 353 0.57 28.55 -1.26
C PRO A 353 -0.67 28.35 -2.15
N VAL A 354 -1.43 27.28 -1.91
CA VAL A 354 -2.57 26.88 -2.76
C VAL A 354 -3.83 27.69 -2.45
N LEU A 355 -4.11 27.95 -1.17
CA LEU A 355 -5.32 28.64 -0.74
C LEU A 355 -5.38 30.11 -1.19
N ASP A 356 -6.59 30.57 -1.47
CA ASP A 356 -6.88 31.98 -1.76
C ASP A 356 -6.50 32.88 -0.56
N PRO A 357 -5.98 34.11 -0.78
CA PRO A 357 -5.52 35.00 0.30
C PRO A 357 -6.57 35.28 1.38
N SER A 358 -7.86 35.25 1.05
CA SER A 358 -8.96 35.44 2.01
C SER A 358 -8.98 34.40 3.14
N TRP A 359 -8.43 33.20 2.92
CA TRP A 359 -8.27 32.22 3.98
C TRP A 359 -7.22 32.65 5.00
N ILE A 360 -6.12 33.26 4.54
CA ILE A 360 -5.05 33.73 5.40
C ILE A 360 -5.55 34.89 6.27
N ASP A 361 -6.31 35.83 5.69
CA ASP A 361 -6.97 36.91 6.44
C ASP A 361 -7.92 36.37 7.52
N ARG A 362 -8.67 35.31 7.19
CA ARG A 362 -9.58 34.65 8.14
C ARG A 362 -8.80 33.94 9.27
N PHE A 363 -7.72 33.22 8.94
CA PHE A 363 -6.87 32.59 9.95
C PHE A 363 -6.25 33.62 10.89
N GLU A 364 -5.80 34.77 10.37
CA GLU A 364 -5.27 35.87 11.18
C GLU A 364 -6.32 36.41 12.16
N THR A 365 -7.57 36.54 11.69
CA THR A 365 -8.71 36.98 12.52
C THR A 365 -9.01 36.00 13.66
N ASP A 366 -8.96 34.69 13.37
CA ASP A 366 -9.30 33.63 14.32
C ASP A 366 -8.08 33.12 15.12
N ARG A 367 -6.93 33.81 15.04
CA ARG A 367 -5.66 33.37 15.64
C ARG A 367 -5.72 33.34 17.18
N ILE A 368 -5.38 32.18 17.73
CA ILE A 368 -5.13 31.93 19.15
C ILE A 368 -3.61 32.03 19.40
N SER A 369 -3.19 32.78 20.41
CA SER A 369 -1.77 32.87 20.79
C SER A 369 -1.31 31.62 21.53
N LEU A 370 -0.12 31.10 21.20
CA LEU A 370 0.56 30.01 21.90
C LEU A 370 1.80 30.51 22.68
N ALA A 371 1.80 31.78 23.10
CA ALA A 371 2.89 32.33 23.91
C ALA A 371 3.04 31.65 25.28
N PRO A 372 1.95 31.26 25.99
CA PRO A 372 2.06 30.50 27.23
C PRO A 372 2.49 29.05 26.97
N GLU A 373 3.49 28.56 27.72
CA GLU A 373 4.01 27.20 27.57
C GLU A 373 2.94 26.12 27.76
N ARG A 374 1.99 26.35 28.69
CA ARG A 374 0.83 25.47 28.90
C ARG A 374 0.00 25.31 27.62
N ASP A 375 -0.23 26.40 26.91
CA ASP A 375 -1.11 26.42 25.73
C ASP A 375 -0.39 25.78 24.54
N ARG A 376 0.91 26.06 24.38
CA ARG A 376 1.77 25.37 23.41
C ARG A 376 1.79 23.86 23.64
N SER A 377 2.00 23.42 24.88
CA SER A 377 2.01 21.99 25.22
C SER A 377 0.65 21.34 24.98
N ALA A 378 -0.45 22.03 25.27
CA ALA A 378 -1.80 21.55 24.99
C ALA A 378 -2.04 21.38 23.48
N PHE A 379 -1.63 22.36 22.66
CA PHE A 379 -1.70 22.29 21.20
C PHE A 379 -0.84 21.14 20.65
N GLN A 380 0.41 21.00 21.12
CA GLN A 380 1.33 19.95 20.67
C GLN A 380 0.72 18.55 20.83
N ARG A 381 0.16 18.25 22.00
CA ARG A 381 -0.51 16.97 22.25
C ARG A 381 -1.75 16.76 21.38
N PHE A 382 -2.55 17.82 21.21
CA PHE A 382 -3.71 17.78 20.31
C PHE A 382 -3.30 17.47 18.87
N ASN A 383 -2.32 18.19 18.33
CA ASN A 383 -1.80 18.01 16.99
C ASN A 383 -1.29 16.57 16.77
N GLY A 384 -0.45 16.07 17.69
CA GLY A 384 0.03 14.68 17.63
C GLY A 384 -1.11 13.65 17.64
N ALA A 385 -2.08 13.77 18.53
CA ALA A 385 -3.21 12.84 18.65
C ALA A 385 -4.10 12.79 17.40
N VAL A 386 -4.42 13.96 16.84
CA VAL A 386 -5.23 14.06 15.63
C VAL A 386 -4.46 13.50 14.42
N GLU A 387 -3.16 13.78 14.32
CA GLU A 387 -2.34 13.29 13.21
C GLU A 387 -2.16 11.76 13.27
N LEU A 388 -1.93 11.21 14.46
CA LEU A 388 -1.85 9.76 14.68
C LEU A 388 -3.17 9.06 14.32
N MET A 389 -4.30 9.64 14.71
CA MET A 389 -5.63 9.13 14.34
C MET A 389 -5.78 9.11 12.81
N GLY A 390 -5.34 10.18 12.12
CA GLY A 390 -5.33 10.24 10.66
C GLY A 390 -4.49 9.14 10.02
N PHE A 391 -3.25 8.93 10.48
CA PHE A 391 -2.37 7.85 9.99
C PHE A 391 -2.98 6.47 10.21
N LEU A 392 -3.54 6.21 11.40
CA LEU A 392 -4.13 4.91 11.72
C LEU A 392 -5.37 4.61 10.87
N LEU A 393 -6.25 5.59 10.69
CA LEU A 393 -7.42 5.48 9.81
C LEU A 393 -7.02 5.18 8.36
N HIS A 394 -5.89 5.71 7.90
CA HIS A 394 -5.39 5.52 6.55
C HIS A 394 -4.31 4.43 6.47
N PHE A 395 -4.28 3.46 7.39
CA PHE A 395 -3.39 2.29 7.29
C PHE A 395 -1.89 2.64 7.16
N ASP A 396 -1.42 3.60 7.97
CA ASP A 396 -0.02 4.08 8.02
C ASP A 396 0.44 4.76 6.72
N ASN A 397 -0.48 5.46 6.04
CA ASN A 397 -0.15 6.28 4.88
C ASN A 397 -0.66 7.72 4.96
N ARG A 398 -0.13 8.55 4.08
CA ARG A 398 -0.27 10.01 4.15
C ARG A 398 -1.60 10.56 3.63
N LEU A 399 -2.52 9.73 3.11
CA LEU A 399 -3.80 10.23 2.59
C LEU A 399 -4.66 10.93 3.65
N GLY A 400 -4.37 10.68 4.93
CA GLY A 400 -4.96 11.38 6.06
C GLY A 400 -4.34 12.74 6.38
N LEU A 401 -3.33 13.19 5.65
CA LEU A 401 -2.58 14.42 5.89
C LEU A 401 -2.55 15.30 4.63
N GLY A 402 -2.64 16.62 4.80
CA GLY A 402 -2.47 17.59 3.73
C GLY A 402 -1.88 18.91 4.22
N ASP A 403 -0.56 19.05 4.12
CA ASP A 403 0.13 20.32 4.38
C ASP A 403 0.20 21.21 3.14
N SER A 404 0.05 22.52 3.33
CA SER A 404 0.24 23.56 2.33
C SER A 404 0.84 24.84 2.93
N GLY A 405 1.41 25.69 2.09
CA GLY A 405 2.20 26.86 2.45
C GLY A 405 3.68 26.71 2.06
N PRO A 406 4.58 27.56 2.58
CA PRO A 406 4.31 28.70 3.45
C PRO A 406 3.46 29.76 2.74
N TYR A 407 2.45 30.28 3.46
CA TYR A 407 1.68 31.45 3.05
C TYR A 407 2.27 32.69 3.73
N PRO A 408 2.75 33.71 3.00
CA PRO A 408 3.33 34.90 3.62
C PRO A 408 2.27 35.71 4.39
N THR A 409 2.65 36.25 5.55
CA THR A 409 1.80 37.15 6.36
C THR A 409 2.27 38.60 6.26
N GLY A 410 1.40 39.55 6.57
CA GLY A 410 1.69 40.99 6.45
C GLY A 410 2.79 41.50 7.39
N ASP A 411 3.08 40.77 8.47
CA ASP A 411 4.14 41.06 9.44
C ASP A 411 5.51 40.43 9.09
N GLY A 412 5.63 39.82 7.90
CA GLY A 412 6.85 39.19 7.41
C GLY A 412 7.06 37.75 7.89
N GLY A 413 6.13 37.19 8.65
CA GLY A 413 6.07 35.77 8.97
C GLY A 413 5.44 34.91 7.88
N PHE A 414 5.03 33.71 8.25
CA PHE A 414 4.29 32.81 7.37
C PHE A 414 3.32 31.88 8.12
N VAL A 415 2.37 31.32 7.38
CA VAL A 415 1.43 30.29 7.85
C VAL A 415 1.72 28.97 7.14
N ILE A 416 1.67 27.86 7.88
CA ILE A 416 1.48 26.52 7.32
C ILE A 416 0.07 26.07 7.65
N VAL A 417 -0.64 25.53 6.66
CA VAL A 417 -1.98 24.97 6.84
C VAL A 417 -1.91 23.46 6.72
N ARG A 418 -2.35 22.77 7.76
CA ARG A 418 -2.35 21.31 7.88
C ARG A 418 -3.78 20.80 7.96
N ASP A 419 -4.17 19.93 7.06
CA ASP A 419 -5.42 19.18 7.10
C ASP A 419 -5.18 17.75 7.62
N LEU A 420 -5.91 17.34 8.65
CA LEU A 420 -5.83 16.01 9.26
C LEU A 420 -7.19 15.30 9.20
N PHE A 421 -7.32 14.31 8.32
CA PHE A 421 -8.55 13.56 8.08
C PHE A 421 -8.66 12.40 9.06
N ILE A 422 -9.57 12.51 10.02
CA ILE A 422 -9.68 11.59 11.17
C ILE A 422 -10.96 10.75 11.16
N ASN A 423 -11.82 10.94 10.16
CA ASN A 423 -12.97 10.08 9.90
C ASN A 423 -13.22 10.03 8.39
N GLU A 424 -13.51 8.84 7.84
CA GLU A 424 -13.73 8.65 6.40
C GLU A 424 -14.77 7.56 6.19
N PRO A 425 -16.06 7.90 6.08
CA PRO A 425 -17.15 6.92 5.97
C PRO A 425 -17.07 6.00 4.75
N ALA A 426 -16.21 6.31 3.76
CA ALA A 426 -15.95 5.39 2.64
C ALA A 426 -15.13 4.16 3.06
N PHE A 427 -14.45 4.19 4.20
CA PHE A 427 -13.63 3.08 4.66
C PHE A 427 -14.43 2.15 5.58
N PRO A 428 -14.50 0.83 5.30
CA PRO A 428 -15.30 -0.10 6.11
C PRO A 428 -14.92 -0.20 7.60
N TRP A 429 -13.71 0.21 7.96
CA TRP A 429 -13.21 0.23 9.35
C TRP A 429 -13.36 1.59 10.04
N SER A 430 -13.98 2.58 9.39
CA SER A 430 -14.27 3.88 10.02
C SER A 430 -15.48 3.84 10.96
N ASP A 431 -16.14 2.69 11.10
CA ASP A 431 -17.19 2.47 12.10
C ASP A 431 -16.68 2.73 13.52
N THR A 432 -15.39 2.47 13.78
CA THR A 432 -14.75 2.79 15.05
C THR A 432 -14.57 4.30 15.27
N THR A 433 -14.50 5.10 14.20
CA THR A 433 -14.24 6.56 14.23
C THR A 433 -15.52 7.40 14.17
N GLU A 434 -16.69 6.77 14.16
CA GLU A 434 -17.98 7.47 14.17
C GLU A 434 -18.07 8.44 15.36
N GLY A 435 -18.55 9.65 15.08
CA GLY A 435 -18.63 10.77 16.03
C GLY A 435 -17.49 11.78 15.92
N LEU A 436 -16.33 11.39 15.37
CA LEU A 436 -15.26 12.34 15.05
C LEU A 436 -15.63 13.16 13.79
N PRO A 437 -15.19 14.43 13.70
CA PRO A 437 -15.33 15.21 12.48
C PRO A 437 -14.53 14.56 11.33
N TYR A 438 -14.95 14.81 10.10
CA TYR A 438 -14.23 14.33 8.90
C TYR A 438 -12.76 14.78 8.90
N VAL A 439 -12.50 16.05 9.24
CA VAL A 439 -11.16 16.66 9.20
C VAL A 439 -11.01 17.78 10.20
N VAL A 440 -9.78 17.93 10.70
CA VAL A 440 -9.29 19.10 11.44
C VAL A 440 -8.32 19.87 10.55
N THR A 441 -8.58 21.16 10.32
CA THR A 441 -7.64 22.07 9.66
C THR A 441 -6.94 22.93 10.70
N ILE A 442 -5.61 22.99 10.66
CA ILE A 442 -4.76 23.75 11.58
C ILE A 442 -3.92 24.74 10.77
N ALA A 443 -4.16 26.04 10.94
CA ALA A 443 -3.29 27.10 10.43
C ALA A 443 -2.28 27.49 11.52
N MET A 444 -1.00 27.18 11.31
CA MET A 444 0.10 27.44 12.25
C MET A 444 0.89 28.68 11.85
N PHE A 445 1.02 29.64 12.77
CA PHE A 445 1.69 30.93 12.53
C PHE A 445 3.15 30.90 12.99
N PHE A 446 4.06 31.26 12.10
CA PHE A 446 5.50 31.35 12.36
C PHE A 446 5.99 32.79 12.19
N PRO A 447 6.88 33.27 13.08
CA PRO A 447 7.46 34.60 12.97
C PRO A 447 8.45 34.70 11.79
N GLY A 448 8.61 35.90 11.23
CA GLY A 448 9.57 36.21 10.16
C GLY A 448 11.01 36.36 10.63
N ASP A 449 11.48 35.50 11.54
CA ASP A 449 12.80 35.62 12.17
C ASP A 449 13.90 34.81 11.47
N GLY A 450 13.57 34.11 10.39
CA GLY A 450 14.50 33.33 9.57
C GLY A 450 15.03 32.07 10.25
N ARG A 451 14.41 31.62 11.35
CA ARG A 451 14.87 30.42 12.08
C ARG A 451 14.47 29.09 11.45
N LEU A 452 13.46 29.11 10.57
CA LEU A 452 12.95 27.91 9.91
C LEU A 452 13.03 28.07 8.39
N SER A 453 13.45 27.00 7.73
CA SER A 453 13.35 26.83 6.27
C SER A 453 12.31 25.75 5.96
N PRO A 454 11.03 26.12 5.68
CA PRO A 454 9.98 25.16 5.38
C PRO A 454 9.99 24.71 3.92
N ARG A 455 9.73 23.43 3.70
CA ARG A 455 9.56 22.79 2.39
C ARG A 455 8.31 21.91 2.44
N VAL A 456 7.37 22.15 1.53
CA VAL A 456 6.17 21.32 1.38
C VAL A 456 6.28 20.53 0.07
N PHE A 457 6.38 19.21 0.20
CA PHE A 457 6.53 18.30 -0.94
C PHE A 457 5.17 17.96 -1.57
N ASP A 458 5.18 17.43 -2.79
CA ASP A 458 3.95 17.08 -3.53
C ASP A 458 3.10 16.02 -2.80
N LEU A 459 3.71 15.20 -1.94
CA LEU A 459 3.00 14.33 -1.01
C LEU A 459 2.31 15.07 0.17
N SER A 460 2.20 16.41 0.08
CA SER A 460 1.54 17.30 1.05
C SER A 460 2.04 17.11 2.48
N THR A 461 3.36 17.05 2.66
CA THR A 461 4.01 16.97 3.98
C THR A 461 5.04 18.08 4.11
N LEU A 462 4.99 18.77 5.25
CA LEU A 462 5.97 19.75 5.67
C LEU A 462 7.24 19.07 6.19
N PHE A 463 8.38 19.53 5.68
CA PHE A 463 9.69 19.34 6.30
C PHE A 463 10.33 20.70 6.56
N THR A 464 11.07 20.81 7.65
CA THR A 464 11.74 22.06 8.04
C THR A 464 13.21 21.83 8.41
N GLU A 465 14.00 22.89 8.31
CA GLU A 465 15.32 22.98 8.93
C GLU A 465 15.33 24.12 9.94
N PRO A 466 15.59 23.86 11.25
CA PRO A 466 15.68 22.53 11.89
C PRO A 466 14.36 21.74 11.82
N SER A 467 14.42 20.41 12.01
CA SER A 467 13.26 19.51 11.82
C SER A 467 12.17 19.63 12.88
N ASN A 468 12.53 20.04 14.10
CA ASN A 468 11.55 20.30 15.16
C ASN A 468 11.02 21.73 15.08
N TYR A 469 9.95 21.95 14.31
CA TYR A 469 9.38 23.27 14.09
C TYR A 469 8.33 23.69 15.13
N LEU A 470 7.73 22.75 15.87
CA LEU A 470 6.64 23.04 16.82
C LEU A 470 7.01 24.10 17.89
N PRO A 471 8.23 24.14 18.46
CA PRO A 471 8.63 25.19 19.39
C PRO A 471 8.57 26.61 18.81
N HIS A 472 8.57 26.74 17.48
CA HIS A 472 8.55 28.01 16.76
C HIS A 472 7.13 28.48 16.41
N VAL A 473 6.09 27.67 16.68
CA VAL A 473 4.69 28.06 16.45
C VAL A 473 4.29 29.12 17.46
N SER A 474 3.92 30.30 16.95
CA SER A 474 3.57 31.48 17.75
C SER A 474 2.07 31.62 18.01
N GLY A 475 1.25 30.99 17.18
CA GLY A 475 -0.20 30.95 17.31
C GLY A 475 -0.82 29.98 16.32
N VAL A 476 -2.11 29.69 16.50
CA VAL A 476 -2.87 28.76 15.65
C VAL A 476 -4.29 29.25 15.41
N ALA A 477 -4.88 28.92 14.27
CA ALA A 477 -6.33 28.93 14.07
C ALA A 477 -6.76 27.52 13.65
N VAL A 478 -7.80 26.97 14.27
CA VAL A 478 -8.19 25.56 14.10
C VAL A 478 -9.67 25.45 13.76
N TYR A 479 -9.96 24.64 12.75
CA TYR A 479 -11.30 24.42 12.21
C TYR A 479 -11.61 22.94 12.15
N THR A 480 -12.88 22.61 12.26
CA THR A 480 -13.40 21.27 11.98
C THR A 480 -14.45 21.32 10.89
N ARG A 481 -14.41 20.33 10.01
CA ARG A 481 -15.44 20.06 9.01
C ARG A 481 -16.07 18.72 9.39
N GLU A 482 -17.33 18.75 9.79
CA GLU A 482 -18.01 17.57 10.37
C GLU A 482 -18.15 16.41 9.38
N LYS A 483 -18.49 16.74 8.13
CA LYS A 483 -18.60 15.81 6.99
C LYS A 483 -17.80 16.29 5.80
N PHE A 484 -17.40 15.38 4.91
CA PHE A 484 -16.64 15.70 3.69
C PHE A 484 -17.31 16.75 2.78
N ASP A 485 -18.63 16.91 2.86
CA ASP A 485 -19.45 17.82 2.07
C ASP A 485 -20.00 19.01 2.88
N THR A 486 -19.56 19.20 4.13
CA THR A 486 -19.99 20.35 4.94
C THR A 486 -19.62 21.65 4.22
N PRO A 487 -20.55 22.61 4.05
CA PRO A 487 -20.27 23.90 3.45
C PRO A 487 -19.19 24.71 4.20
N MET A 488 -18.38 25.51 3.48
CA MET A 488 -17.25 26.27 4.04
C MET A 488 -17.66 27.42 5.00
N ASP A 489 -18.92 27.84 4.94
CA ASP A 489 -19.53 28.80 5.87
C ASP A 489 -20.05 28.15 7.15
N HIS A 490 -20.10 26.82 7.21
CA HIS A 490 -20.56 26.03 8.37
C HIS A 490 -19.42 25.39 9.16
N LEU A 491 -18.16 25.78 8.89
CA LEU A 491 -17.01 25.29 9.64
C LEU A 491 -17.06 25.72 11.11
N ARG A 492 -16.69 24.82 12.02
CA ARG A 492 -16.61 25.11 13.46
C ARG A 492 -15.17 25.43 13.85
N THR A 493 -14.94 26.60 14.43
CA THR A 493 -13.65 26.96 15.04
C THR A 493 -13.48 26.28 16.39
N LEU A 494 -12.25 25.91 16.74
CA LEU A 494 -11.92 25.26 18.01
C LEU A 494 -11.16 26.22 18.94
N THR A 495 -11.60 26.30 20.19
CA THR A 495 -10.81 26.88 21.29
C THR A 495 -9.78 25.86 21.81
N LEU A 496 -8.84 26.29 22.67
CA LEU A 496 -7.92 25.37 23.35
C LEU A 496 -8.64 24.31 24.20
N GLN A 497 -9.82 24.63 24.74
CA GLN A 497 -10.64 23.67 25.48
C GLN A 497 -11.27 22.64 24.53
N ASP A 498 -11.78 23.08 23.38
CA ASP A 498 -12.31 22.15 22.37
C ASP A 498 -11.22 21.23 21.82
N MET A 499 -10.00 21.75 21.60
CA MET A 499 -8.84 20.95 21.20
C MET A 499 -8.51 19.88 22.25
N ALA A 500 -8.53 20.23 23.54
CA ALA A 500 -8.28 19.27 24.61
C ALA A 500 -9.35 18.16 24.65
N ALA A 501 -10.63 18.50 24.48
CA ALA A 501 -11.72 17.52 24.43
C ALA A 501 -11.60 16.60 23.20
N LEU A 502 -11.37 17.18 22.01
CA LEU A 502 -11.21 16.39 20.78
C LEU A 502 -9.96 15.50 20.82
N ARG A 503 -8.88 15.93 21.49
CA ARG A 503 -7.69 15.08 21.74
C ARG A 503 -8.09 13.80 22.48
N GLU A 504 -8.81 13.93 23.59
CA GLU A 504 -9.23 12.78 24.41
C GLU A 504 -10.14 11.82 23.63
N GLU A 505 -11.02 12.37 22.79
CA GLU A 505 -11.85 11.57 21.88
C GLU A 505 -11.00 10.82 20.83
N CYS A 506 -10.04 11.50 20.19
CA CYS A 506 -9.12 10.88 19.24
C CYS A 506 -8.26 9.78 19.89
N GLU A 507 -7.76 9.99 21.10
CA GLU A 507 -6.97 8.99 21.85
C GLU A 507 -7.81 7.72 22.10
N ALA A 508 -9.05 7.86 22.58
CA ALA A 508 -9.95 6.73 22.82
C ALA A 508 -10.35 6.00 21.52
N LYS A 509 -10.60 6.76 20.45
CA LYS A 509 -11.02 6.22 19.15
C LYS A 509 -9.87 5.53 18.42
N SER A 510 -8.66 6.07 18.51
CA SER A 510 -7.46 5.45 17.95
C SER A 510 -7.10 4.15 18.66
N GLU A 511 -7.29 4.04 19.97
CA GLU A 511 -7.17 2.76 20.68
C GLU A 511 -8.18 1.73 20.16
N THR A 512 -9.44 2.12 19.99
CA THR A 512 -10.49 1.24 19.47
C THR A 512 -10.15 0.75 18.05
N LEU A 513 -9.72 1.67 17.18
CA LEU A 513 -9.30 1.35 15.83
C LEU A 513 -8.04 0.46 15.81
N TYR A 514 -7.07 0.71 16.68
CA TYR A 514 -5.85 -0.09 16.79
C TYR A 514 -6.19 -1.55 17.05
N ARG A 515 -7.05 -1.81 18.04
CA ARG A 515 -7.50 -3.16 18.39
C ARG A 515 -8.27 -3.80 17.23
N ARG A 516 -9.10 -3.03 16.53
CA ARG A 516 -9.82 -3.49 15.34
C ARG A 516 -8.86 -3.95 14.24
N ILE A 517 -7.82 -3.15 13.95
CA ILE A 517 -6.79 -3.49 12.96
C ILE A 517 -5.95 -4.66 13.44
N ALA A 518 -5.54 -4.71 14.71
CA ALA A 518 -4.75 -5.81 15.27
C ALA A 518 -5.46 -7.16 15.10
N ALA A 519 -6.79 -7.19 15.28
CA ALA A 519 -7.63 -8.37 15.10
C ALA A 519 -7.87 -8.79 13.63
N MET A 520 -7.53 -7.95 12.65
CA MET A 520 -7.63 -8.31 11.23
C MET A 520 -6.60 -9.38 10.85
N SER A 521 -7.00 -10.32 10.00
CA SER A 521 -6.08 -11.22 9.31
C SER A 521 -5.09 -10.43 8.44
N LYS A 522 -3.94 -11.05 8.10
CA LYS A 522 -2.96 -10.44 7.18
C LYS A 522 -3.63 -10.01 5.87
N ARG A 523 -4.55 -10.82 5.34
CA ARG A 523 -5.28 -10.51 4.10
C ARG A 523 -6.15 -9.27 4.24
N GLU A 524 -6.96 -9.18 5.29
CA GLU A 524 -7.80 -8.00 5.53
C GLU A 524 -6.95 -6.73 5.63
N LYS A 525 -5.80 -6.78 6.32
CA LYS A 525 -4.89 -5.63 6.43
C LYS A 525 -4.31 -5.20 5.09
N VAL A 526 -3.85 -6.16 4.27
CA VAL A 526 -3.32 -5.89 2.93
C VAL A 526 -4.40 -5.28 2.03
N LEU A 527 -5.61 -5.84 2.06
CA LEU A 527 -6.72 -5.35 1.24
C LEU A 527 -7.19 -3.95 1.67
N ALA A 528 -7.24 -3.69 2.97
CA ALA A 528 -7.58 -2.37 3.50
C ALA A 528 -6.55 -1.30 3.10
N GLY A 529 -5.25 -1.58 3.27
CA GLY A 529 -4.19 -0.69 2.79
C GLY A 529 -4.24 -0.48 1.27
N ALA A 530 -4.45 -1.55 0.48
CA ALA A 530 -4.56 -1.45 -0.97
C ALA A 530 -5.78 -0.63 -1.42
N TYR A 531 -6.91 -0.71 -0.69
CA TYR A 531 -8.07 0.14 -0.93
C TYR A 531 -7.72 1.62 -0.80
N THR A 532 -7.00 1.99 0.26
CA THR A 532 -6.55 3.38 0.46
C THR A 532 -5.61 3.82 -0.68
N TYR A 533 -4.68 2.97 -1.12
CA TYR A 533 -3.72 3.27 -2.21
C TYR A 533 -4.27 3.20 -3.64
N ALA A 534 -5.52 2.75 -3.82
CA ALA A 534 -6.14 2.69 -5.14
C ALA A 534 -7.34 3.62 -5.19
N ALA A 535 -8.43 3.24 -4.53
CA ALA A 535 -9.67 4.02 -4.52
C ALA A 535 -9.50 5.31 -3.70
N GLY A 536 -8.76 5.27 -2.59
CA GLY A 536 -8.52 6.46 -1.76
C GLY A 536 -7.88 7.63 -2.51
N PHE A 537 -7.00 7.36 -3.48
CA PHE A 537 -6.38 8.40 -4.33
C PHE A 537 -7.42 9.16 -5.16
N VAL A 538 -8.40 8.46 -5.74
CA VAL A 538 -9.39 9.02 -6.68
C VAL A 538 -10.69 9.46 -5.97
N LEU A 539 -10.95 8.96 -4.76
CA LEU A 539 -12.16 9.23 -3.97
C LEU A 539 -12.57 10.71 -3.88
N PRO A 540 -11.67 11.67 -3.57
CA PRO A 540 -12.06 13.08 -3.54
C PRO A 540 -12.53 13.61 -4.90
N ILE A 541 -11.90 13.16 -5.98
CA ILE A 541 -12.24 13.57 -7.35
C ILE A 541 -13.60 12.98 -7.74
N ALA A 542 -13.83 11.71 -7.44
CA ALA A 542 -15.11 11.03 -7.65
C ALA A 542 -16.27 11.71 -6.90
N ARG A 543 -16.04 12.12 -5.65
CA ARG A 543 -17.03 12.86 -4.85
C ARG A 543 -17.30 14.24 -5.43
N ALA A 544 -16.27 14.98 -5.81
CA ALA A 544 -16.41 16.31 -6.39
C ALA A 544 -17.15 16.30 -7.74
N ALA A 545 -16.98 15.22 -8.52
CA ALA A 545 -17.70 14.97 -9.76
C ALA A 545 -19.16 14.47 -9.54
N GLY A 546 -19.55 14.15 -8.31
CA GLY A 546 -20.85 13.55 -8.00
C GLY A 546 -21.01 12.11 -8.52
N MET A 547 -19.91 11.38 -8.66
CA MET A 547 -19.86 10.07 -9.33
C MET A 547 -19.53 8.89 -8.42
N HIS A 548 -19.30 9.11 -7.12
CA HIS A 548 -18.89 8.03 -6.21
C HIS A 548 -19.79 6.78 -6.29
N GLU A 549 -21.11 6.94 -6.16
CA GLU A 549 -22.07 5.82 -6.21
C GLU A 549 -22.10 5.12 -7.57
N GLU A 550 -21.96 5.89 -8.65
CA GLU A 550 -21.94 5.37 -10.01
C GLU A 550 -20.66 4.59 -10.30
N LEU A 551 -19.50 5.11 -9.90
CA LEU A 551 -18.23 4.41 -10.07
C LEU A 551 -18.20 3.10 -9.27
N VAL A 552 -18.77 3.08 -8.06
CA VAL A 552 -18.91 1.83 -7.28
C VAL A 552 -19.77 0.82 -8.03
N ARG A 553 -20.92 1.24 -8.56
CA ARG A 553 -21.90 0.36 -9.18
C ARG A 553 -21.51 -0.12 -10.58
N GLU A 554 -20.89 0.73 -11.39
CA GLU A 554 -20.66 0.47 -12.82
C GLU A 554 -19.17 0.27 -13.18
N HIS A 555 -18.25 0.75 -12.34
CA HIS A 555 -16.81 0.77 -12.65
C HIS A 555 -15.94 0.07 -11.58
N GLY A 556 -16.55 -0.69 -10.66
CA GLY A 556 -15.83 -1.44 -9.63
C GLY A 556 -14.99 -0.58 -8.70
N PHE A 557 -15.44 0.65 -8.40
CA PHE A 557 -14.70 1.56 -7.52
C PHE A 557 -14.52 0.98 -6.12
N GLY A 558 -13.28 0.81 -5.69
CA GLY A 558 -12.94 0.14 -4.43
C GLY A 558 -12.71 -1.37 -4.54
N GLU A 559 -12.90 -1.97 -5.72
CA GLU A 559 -12.61 -3.38 -5.96
C GLU A 559 -11.16 -3.60 -6.42
N LEU A 560 -10.67 -4.83 -6.23
CA LEU A 560 -9.42 -5.27 -6.87
C LEU A 560 -9.72 -5.81 -8.26
N HIS A 561 -8.90 -5.38 -9.22
CA HIS A 561 -8.90 -5.96 -10.55
C HIS A 561 -8.60 -7.47 -10.47
N PRO A 562 -9.28 -8.36 -11.24
CA PRO A 562 -9.11 -9.80 -11.13
C PRO A 562 -7.66 -10.31 -11.28
N VAL A 563 -6.85 -9.64 -12.12
CA VAL A 563 -5.43 -9.94 -12.28
C VAL A 563 -4.65 -9.67 -10.99
N VAL A 564 -4.98 -8.58 -10.31
CA VAL A 564 -4.35 -8.14 -9.06
C VAL A 564 -4.72 -9.08 -7.91
N GLU A 565 -6.01 -9.44 -7.81
CA GLU A 565 -6.51 -10.42 -6.85
C GLU A 565 -5.83 -11.79 -7.03
N ALA A 566 -5.60 -12.21 -8.27
CA ALA A 566 -4.90 -13.46 -8.58
C ALA A 566 -3.39 -13.41 -8.28
N ALA A 567 -2.78 -12.22 -8.29
CA ALA A 567 -1.37 -12.00 -7.97
C ALA A 567 -1.09 -11.89 -6.45
N TYR A 568 -2.14 -11.81 -5.60
CA TYR A 568 -2.03 -11.60 -4.16
C TYR A 568 -0.97 -12.51 -3.50
N ASP A 569 -1.02 -13.82 -3.73
CA ASP A 569 -0.10 -14.76 -3.08
C ASP A 569 1.36 -14.56 -3.53
N THR A 570 1.61 -14.05 -4.75
CA THR A 570 2.96 -13.66 -5.21
C THR A 570 3.43 -12.43 -4.45
N ILE A 571 2.58 -11.40 -4.33
CA ILE A 571 2.90 -10.15 -3.65
C ILE A 571 3.32 -10.41 -2.20
N ILE A 572 2.57 -11.24 -1.48
CA ILE A 572 2.82 -11.51 -0.06
C ILE A 572 3.90 -12.56 0.23
N SER A 573 4.52 -13.16 -0.79
CA SER A 573 5.55 -14.20 -0.61
C SER A 573 6.95 -13.64 -0.32
N GLY A 574 7.06 -12.36 0.00
CA GLY A 574 8.32 -11.61 0.15
C GLY A 574 8.73 -10.80 -1.07
N VAL A 575 8.06 -11.01 -2.23
CA VAL A 575 8.33 -10.26 -3.47
C VAL A 575 8.15 -8.76 -3.25
N ALA A 576 7.05 -8.34 -2.59
CA ALA A 576 6.82 -6.92 -2.34
C ALA A 576 7.89 -6.28 -1.46
N THR A 577 8.36 -7.00 -0.44
CA THR A 577 9.39 -6.53 0.50
C THR A 577 10.72 -6.25 -0.20
N GLU A 578 11.07 -7.01 -1.24
CA GLU A 578 12.27 -6.79 -2.05
C GLU A 578 12.04 -5.76 -3.16
N MET A 579 10.92 -5.89 -3.87
CA MET A 579 10.61 -5.11 -5.07
C MET A 579 10.35 -3.63 -4.77
N ILE A 580 9.48 -3.33 -3.81
CA ILE A 580 9.00 -1.96 -3.58
C ILE A 580 10.12 -1.00 -3.16
N PRO A 581 10.97 -1.32 -2.16
CA PRO A 581 12.09 -0.45 -1.80
C PRO A 581 13.05 -0.21 -2.97
N ARG A 582 13.36 -1.26 -3.77
CA ARG A 582 14.21 -1.11 -4.96
C ARG A 582 13.59 -0.15 -5.96
N LEU A 583 12.31 -0.32 -6.30
CA LEU A 583 11.62 0.54 -7.26
C LEU A 583 11.59 2.01 -6.82
N PHE A 584 11.35 2.30 -5.53
CA PHE A 584 11.43 3.66 -4.99
C PHE A 584 12.85 4.25 -5.07
N LEU A 585 13.87 3.46 -4.71
CA LEU A 585 15.27 3.92 -4.69
C LEU A 585 15.85 4.18 -6.08
N THR A 586 15.48 3.36 -7.06
CA THR A 586 16.04 3.45 -8.41
C THR A 586 15.17 4.25 -9.37
N GLY A 587 13.89 4.43 -9.07
CA GLY A 587 12.90 4.94 -10.02
C GLY A 587 12.64 4.02 -11.20
N SER A 588 13.07 2.75 -11.17
CA SER A 588 13.00 1.86 -12.33
C SER A 588 11.58 1.46 -12.73
N TRP A 589 10.58 1.91 -11.98
CA TRP A 589 9.18 1.79 -12.37
C TRP A 589 8.80 2.76 -13.50
N ALA A 590 9.54 3.86 -13.70
CA ALA A 590 9.31 4.88 -14.73
C ALA A 590 9.74 4.39 -16.13
N ASN A 591 9.02 3.39 -16.61
CA ASN A 591 9.20 2.80 -17.92
C ASN A 591 8.59 3.70 -18.99
N ASP A 592 9.37 4.03 -20.02
CA ASP A 592 8.89 4.78 -21.20
C ASP A 592 7.59 4.19 -21.76
N VAL A 593 6.72 5.08 -22.23
CA VAL A 593 5.59 4.76 -23.09
C VAL A 593 6.12 4.67 -24.53
N PRO A 594 6.03 3.51 -25.19
CA PRO A 594 6.44 3.34 -26.59
C PRO A 594 5.44 3.98 -27.57
N GLU A 595 5.89 4.30 -28.78
CA GLU A 595 5.06 4.88 -29.86
C GLU A 595 3.89 3.98 -30.27
N THR A 596 4.07 2.67 -30.18
CA THR A 596 3.05 1.67 -30.50
C THR A 596 2.40 1.15 -29.23
N SER A 597 1.06 1.05 -29.22
CA SER A 597 0.32 0.37 -28.16
C SER A 597 -0.42 -0.84 -28.70
N ARG A 598 -0.31 -1.98 -28.02
CA ARG A 598 -1.12 -3.17 -28.27
C ARG A 598 -2.29 -3.21 -27.30
N THR A 599 -3.47 -3.52 -27.82
CA THR A 599 -4.67 -3.71 -26.98
C THR A 599 -4.68 -5.05 -26.24
N MET A 600 -3.90 -6.01 -26.72
CA MET A 600 -3.81 -7.38 -26.22
C MET A 600 -2.37 -7.68 -25.77
N PRO A 601 -2.16 -8.44 -24.69
CA PRO A 601 -0.83 -8.96 -24.40
C PRO A 601 -0.39 -9.92 -25.51
N SER A 602 0.90 -10.12 -25.67
CA SER A 602 1.43 -11.24 -26.46
C SER A 602 0.91 -12.54 -25.85
N ILE A 603 0.38 -13.43 -26.68
CA ILE A 603 -0.11 -14.74 -26.25
C ILE A 603 0.60 -15.78 -27.13
N GLN A 604 1.35 -16.68 -26.50
CA GLN A 604 1.96 -17.77 -27.26
C GLN A 604 0.87 -18.77 -27.70
N PRO A 605 0.94 -19.37 -28.90
CA PRO A 605 -0.03 -20.36 -29.34
C PRO A 605 -0.19 -21.52 -28.34
N GLY A 606 -1.39 -21.67 -27.78
CA GLY A 606 -1.71 -22.70 -26.78
C GLY A 606 -1.38 -22.34 -25.32
N GLU A 607 -0.84 -21.15 -25.05
CA GLU A 607 -0.56 -20.67 -23.69
C GLU A 607 -1.82 -20.67 -22.82
N PHE A 608 -2.90 -20.05 -23.31
CA PHE A 608 -4.17 -19.98 -22.60
C PHE A 608 -4.72 -21.38 -22.26
N ASP A 609 -4.79 -22.29 -23.23
CA ASP A 609 -5.32 -23.64 -23.03
C ASP A 609 -4.52 -24.44 -21.98
N VAL A 610 -3.18 -24.33 -22.01
CA VAL A 610 -2.31 -25.05 -21.06
C VAL A 610 -2.44 -24.47 -19.65
N LEU A 611 -2.42 -23.14 -19.50
CA LEU A 611 -2.56 -22.51 -18.19
C LEU A 611 -3.96 -22.76 -17.61
N LEU A 612 -5.01 -22.72 -18.43
CA LEU A 612 -6.38 -23.04 -18.02
C LEU A 612 -6.49 -24.52 -17.58
N ALA A 613 -5.92 -25.45 -18.35
CA ALA A 613 -5.88 -26.86 -17.98
C ALA A 613 -5.17 -27.10 -16.64
N LEU A 614 -4.04 -26.42 -16.40
CA LEU A 614 -3.34 -26.48 -15.11
C LEU A 614 -4.17 -25.88 -13.98
N ARG A 615 -4.92 -24.80 -14.23
CA ARG A 615 -5.84 -24.21 -13.24
C ARG A 615 -7.00 -25.15 -12.91
N ALA A 616 -7.58 -25.80 -13.91
CA ALA A 616 -8.73 -26.69 -13.75
C ALA A 616 -8.34 -27.99 -13.02
N ARG A 617 -7.18 -28.55 -13.33
CA ARG A 617 -6.65 -29.78 -12.71
C ARG A 617 -5.98 -29.53 -11.36
N GLY A 618 -5.47 -28.32 -11.11
CA GLY A 618 -4.62 -27.97 -9.96
C GLY A 618 -3.20 -28.53 -10.04
N PHE A 619 -3.08 -29.82 -10.37
CA PHE A 619 -1.82 -30.50 -10.70
C PHE A 619 -2.08 -31.50 -11.83
N ALA A 620 -1.26 -31.48 -12.89
CA ALA A 620 -1.49 -32.32 -14.05
C ALA A 620 -0.20 -32.98 -14.57
N ARG A 621 -0.31 -34.25 -14.96
CA ARG A 621 0.73 -34.96 -15.71
C ARG A 621 0.74 -34.53 -17.19
N PRO A 622 1.85 -34.71 -17.92
CA PRO A 622 1.93 -34.32 -19.33
C PRO A 622 0.78 -34.87 -20.20
N GLU A 623 0.44 -36.15 -20.03
CA GLU A 623 -0.66 -36.80 -20.75
C GLU A 623 -2.03 -36.19 -20.43
N GLN A 624 -2.25 -35.78 -19.18
CA GLN A 624 -3.50 -35.13 -18.77
C GLN A 624 -3.59 -33.71 -19.34
N LEU A 625 -2.45 -33.00 -19.40
CA LEU A 625 -2.40 -31.68 -20.03
C LEU A 625 -2.71 -31.73 -21.52
N VAL A 626 -2.16 -32.70 -22.24
CA VAL A 626 -2.47 -32.93 -23.66
C VAL A 626 -3.97 -33.16 -23.86
N ALA A 627 -4.59 -34.03 -23.04
CA ALA A 627 -6.02 -34.32 -23.13
C ALA A 627 -6.89 -33.09 -22.81
N SER A 628 -6.50 -32.28 -21.82
CA SER A 628 -7.27 -31.13 -21.35
C SER A 628 -7.15 -29.93 -22.28
N ALA A 629 -5.93 -29.60 -22.69
CA ALA A 629 -5.63 -28.50 -23.59
C ALA A 629 -6.05 -28.80 -25.04
N GLY A 630 -6.13 -30.09 -25.43
CA GLY A 630 -6.46 -30.49 -26.79
C GLY A 630 -5.37 -30.14 -27.81
N LEU A 631 -4.11 -30.07 -27.37
CA LEU A 631 -2.95 -29.66 -28.17
C LEU A 631 -1.96 -30.82 -28.36
N PRO A 632 -1.15 -30.82 -29.44
CA PRO A 632 -0.07 -31.80 -29.62
C PRO A 632 0.91 -31.82 -28.44
N VAL A 633 1.43 -33.01 -28.11
CA VAL A 633 2.36 -33.22 -26.98
C VAL A 633 3.57 -32.29 -27.02
N GLU A 634 4.14 -32.08 -28.20
CA GLU A 634 5.29 -31.19 -28.40
C GLU A 634 4.95 -29.73 -28.08
N GLN A 635 3.76 -29.27 -28.49
CA GLN A 635 3.31 -27.91 -28.21
C GLN A 635 3.05 -27.71 -26.71
N VAL A 636 2.39 -28.67 -26.04
CA VAL A 636 2.20 -28.62 -24.58
C VAL A 636 3.55 -28.58 -23.86
N GLY A 637 4.51 -29.43 -24.27
CA GLY A 637 5.85 -29.46 -23.69
C GLY A 637 6.59 -28.13 -23.85
N SER A 638 6.50 -27.51 -25.03
CA SER A 638 7.09 -26.19 -25.31
C SER A 638 6.47 -25.10 -24.44
N VAL A 639 5.14 -25.03 -24.37
CA VAL A 639 4.42 -24.01 -23.58
C VAL A 639 4.70 -24.16 -22.09
N VAL A 640 4.69 -25.39 -21.55
CA VAL A 640 5.02 -25.64 -20.14
C VAL A 640 6.45 -25.21 -19.81
N THR A 641 7.39 -25.43 -20.73
CA THR A 641 8.79 -25.02 -20.54
C THR A 641 8.91 -23.51 -20.52
N ALA A 642 8.36 -22.81 -21.51
CA ALA A 642 8.36 -21.35 -21.56
C ALA A 642 7.63 -20.72 -20.35
N ALA A 643 6.51 -21.31 -19.92
CA ALA A 643 5.77 -20.83 -18.76
C ALA A 643 6.49 -21.10 -17.43
N GLU A 644 7.33 -22.14 -17.33
CA GLU A 644 8.20 -22.32 -16.17
C GLU A 644 9.36 -21.32 -16.15
N GLU A 645 9.97 -21.05 -17.30
CA GLU A 645 11.02 -20.02 -17.45
C GLU A 645 10.50 -18.63 -17.09
N ALA A 646 9.23 -18.33 -17.43
CA ALA A 646 8.54 -17.10 -17.03
C ALA A 646 8.00 -17.12 -15.59
N GLY A 647 8.20 -18.21 -14.82
CA GLY A 647 7.76 -18.32 -13.43
C GLY A 647 6.25 -18.55 -13.23
N PHE A 648 5.48 -18.80 -14.28
CA PHE A 648 4.03 -19.07 -14.22
C PHE A 648 3.68 -20.51 -13.87
N VAL A 649 4.60 -21.44 -14.14
CA VAL A 649 4.42 -22.87 -13.88
C VAL A 649 5.55 -23.38 -13.00
N LYS A 650 5.23 -24.30 -12.09
CA LYS A 650 6.22 -25.06 -11.33
C LYS A 650 6.13 -26.53 -11.71
N ARG A 651 7.19 -27.10 -12.28
CA ARG A 651 7.27 -28.54 -12.51
C ARG A 651 7.74 -29.28 -11.26
N ARG A 652 7.25 -30.51 -11.12
CA ARG A 652 7.76 -31.50 -10.17
C ARG A 652 8.34 -32.66 -10.96
N THR A 653 9.53 -33.10 -10.57
CA THR A 653 10.23 -34.26 -11.13
C THR A 653 10.45 -35.31 -10.03
N GLY A 654 10.58 -36.58 -10.41
CA GLY A 654 10.81 -37.69 -9.48
C GLY A 654 9.62 -38.66 -9.42
N LYS A 655 9.25 -39.13 -8.21
CA LYS A 655 8.18 -40.13 -8.04
C LYS A 655 6.80 -39.64 -8.50
N VAL A 656 6.57 -38.33 -8.45
CA VAL A 656 5.36 -37.68 -8.96
C VAL A 656 5.80 -36.62 -9.96
N THR A 657 5.60 -36.90 -11.25
CA THR A 657 5.91 -35.98 -12.35
C THR A 657 4.66 -35.21 -12.74
N GLY A 658 4.78 -33.90 -12.92
CA GLY A 658 3.68 -33.05 -13.39
C GLY A 658 3.95 -31.57 -13.15
N ALA A 659 2.93 -30.76 -13.38
CA ALA A 659 3.01 -29.30 -13.29
C ALA A 659 1.80 -28.71 -12.57
N SER A 660 1.99 -27.53 -11.97
CA SER A 660 0.93 -26.71 -11.36
C SER A 660 1.20 -25.23 -11.64
N LEU A 661 0.15 -24.41 -11.67
CA LEU A 661 0.32 -22.94 -11.74
C LEU A 661 0.95 -22.40 -10.45
N THR A 662 1.86 -21.45 -10.61
CA THR A 662 2.25 -20.53 -9.54
C THR A 662 1.18 -19.46 -9.37
N PRO A 663 1.19 -18.66 -8.29
CA PRO A 663 0.25 -17.54 -8.19
C PRO A 663 0.43 -16.49 -9.29
N ALA A 664 1.67 -16.20 -9.72
CA ALA A 664 1.92 -15.37 -10.90
C ALA A 664 1.30 -15.96 -12.17
N GLY A 665 1.34 -17.29 -12.35
CA GLY A 665 0.65 -17.97 -13.44
C GLY A 665 -0.87 -17.86 -13.39
N LYS A 666 -1.47 -17.78 -12.19
CA LYS A 666 -2.91 -17.50 -12.04
C LYS A 666 -3.24 -16.06 -12.47
N ALA A 667 -2.39 -15.09 -12.12
CA ALA A 667 -2.54 -13.69 -12.55
C ALA A 667 -2.40 -13.55 -14.07
N ARG A 668 -1.40 -14.22 -14.66
CA ARG A 668 -1.24 -14.31 -16.12
C ARG A 668 -2.48 -14.92 -16.78
N LEU A 669 -2.99 -16.05 -16.27
CA LEU A 669 -4.20 -16.67 -16.78
C LEU A 669 -5.41 -15.72 -16.67
N ALA A 670 -5.58 -14.99 -15.55
CA ALA A 670 -6.66 -14.03 -15.39
C ALA A 670 -6.58 -12.93 -16.47
N LEU A 671 -5.38 -12.43 -16.77
CA LEU A 671 -5.16 -11.44 -17.84
C LEU A 671 -5.47 -12.02 -19.22
N LEU A 672 -5.01 -13.24 -19.52
CA LEU A 672 -5.34 -13.90 -20.79
C LEU A 672 -6.86 -14.12 -20.92
N THR A 673 -7.53 -14.50 -19.84
CA THR A 673 -8.97 -14.76 -19.83
C THR A 673 -9.78 -13.49 -20.12
N SER A 674 -9.34 -12.30 -19.67
CA SER A 674 -10.05 -11.03 -19.98
C SER A 674 -10.00 -10.66 -21.46
N HIS A 675 -9.12 -11.31 -22.22
CA HIS A 675 -8.81 -11.03 -23.62
C HIS A 675 -9.29 -12.13 -24.58
N VAL A 676 -9.20 -13.39 -24.14
CA VAL A 676 -9.64 -14.57 -24.91
C VAL A 676 -11.14 -14.81 -24.77
N VAL A 677 -11.75 -14.39 -23.65
CA VAL A 677 -13.18 -14.55 -23.39
C VAL A 677 -13.84 -13.18 -23.35
N SER A 678 -14.59 -12.86 -24.41
CA SER A 678 -15.33 -11.61 -24.52
C SER A 678 -16.43 -11.50 -23.43
N ALA A 679 -16.89 -10.29 -23.18
CA ALA A 679 -17.98 -10.05 -22.23
C ALA A 679 -19.26 -10.83 -22.60
N ALA A 680 -19.61 -10.89 -23.89
CA ALA A 680 -20.78 -11.62 -24.38
C ALA A 680 -20.64 -13.13 -24.15
N GLU A 681 -19.50 -13.72 -24.51
CA GLU A 681 -19.23 -15.15 -24.26
C GLU A 681 -19.25 -15.44 -22.75
N ARG A 682 -18.68 -14.56 -21.92
CA ARG A 682 -18.72 -14.70 -20.45
C ARG A 682 -20.16 -14.71 -19.92
N THR A 683 -21.04 -13.88 -20.46
CA THR A 683 -22.48 -13.90 -20.11
C THR A 683 -23.14 -15.21 -20.51
N GLU A 684 -22.88 -15.71 -21.73
CA GLU A 684 -23.41 -17.00 -22.17
C GLU A 684 -22.92 -18.17 -21.31
N ILE A 685 -21.62 -18.19 -20.98
CA ILE A 685 -21.03 -19.18 -20.08
C ILE A 685 -21.60 -19.05 -18.66
N ALA A 686 -21.96 -17.85 -18.20
CA ALA A 686 -22.59 -17.66 -16.90
C ALA A 686 -23.99 -18.30 -16.87
N GLU A 687 -24.77 -18.19 -17.94
CA GLU A 687 -26.06 -18.88 -18.07
C GLU A 687 -25.90 -20.40 -18.11
N VAL A 688 -24.92 -20.90 -18.87
CA VAL A 688 -24.56 -22.32 -18.90
C VAL A 688 -24.21 -22.81 -17.50
N TYR A 689 -23.36 -22.07 -16.79
CA TYR A 689 -22.93 -22.43 -15.43
C TYR A 689 -24.12 -22.51 -14.47
N GLN A 690 -25.04 -21.54 -14.52
CA GLN A 690 -26.26 -21.59 -13.70
C GLN A 690 -27.13 -22.80 -14.01
N ALA A 691 -27.30 -23.14 -15.30
CA ALA A 691 -28.04 -24.33 -15.71
C ALA A 691 -27.33 -25.64 -15.32
N PHE A 692 -25.99 -25.65 -15.32
CA PHE A 692 -25.14 -26.78 -14.94
C PHE A 692 -25.28 -27.18 -13.47
N LEU A 693 -25.66 -26.26 -12.57
CA LEU A 693 -25.80 -26.55 -11.13
C LEU A 693 -26.82 -27.65 -10.82
N ALA A 694 -27.87 -27.81 -11.62
CA ALA A 694 -28.86 -28.89 -11.42
C ALA A 694 -28.30 -30.28 -11.80
N PRO A 695 -27.75 -30.50 -13.01
CA PRO A 695 -27.00 -31.72 -13.33
C PRO A 695 -25.85 -32.01 -12.37
N ASN A 696 -25.16 -30.98 -11.86
CA ASN A 696 -24.08 -31.14 -10.86
C ASN A 696 -24.57 -31.77 -9.56
N ARG A 697 -25.68 -31.29 -9.01
CA ARG A 697 -26.30 -31.88 -7.79
C ARG A 697 -26.76 -33.32 -8.03
N ALA A 698 -27.33 -33.60 -9.20
CA ALA A 698 -27.73 -34.96 -9.58
C ALA A 698 -26.52 -35.90 -9.71
N PHE A 699 -25.45 -35.45 -10.37
CA PHE A 699 -24.22 -36.22 -10.52
C PHE A 699 -23.55 -36.53 -9.18
N LYS A 700 -23.47 -35.54 -8.27
CA LYS A 700 -22.97 -35.76 -6.90
C LYS A 700 -23.78 -36.81 -6.14
N SER A 701 -25.11 -36.74 -6.24
CA SER A 701 -26.00 -37.72 -5.61
C SER A 701 -25.76 -39.13 -6.18
N LEU A 702 -25.57 -39.23 -7.50
CA LEU A 702 -25.26 -40.47 -8.20
C LEU A 702 -23.91 -41.06 -7.75
N THR A 703 -22.86 -40.24 -7.63
CA THR A 703 -21.53 -40.72 -7.24
C THR A 703 -21.47 -41.10 -5.77
N SER A 704 -22.23 -40.43 -4.90
CA SER A 704 -22.45 -40.86 -3.51
C SER A 704 -23.15 -42.22 -3.43
N ALA A 705 -24.23 -42.42 -4.19
CA ALA A 705 -24.93 -43.70 -4.24
C ALA A 705 -24.02 -44.84 -4.77
N TRP A 706 -23.22 -44.56 -5.79
CA TRP A 706 -22.21 -45.48 -6.32
C TRP A 706 -21.17 -45.88 -5.26
N GLN A 707 -20.66 -44.92 -4.48
CA GLN A 707 -19.71 -45.18 -3.40
C GLN A 707 -20.31 -46.03 -2.27
N LEU A 708 -21.59 -45.85 -1.97
CA LEU A 708 -22.33 -46.63 -0.98
C LEU A 708 -22.78 -48.02 -1.52
N GLN A 709 -22.48 -48.32 -2.80
CA GLN A 709 -22.97 -49.51 -3.51
C GLN A 709 -24.50 -49.65 -3.52
N GLU A 710 -25.20 -48.53 -3.41
CA GLU A 710 -26.65 -48.47 -3.42
C GLU A 710 -27.14 -48.12 -4.84
N GLY A 711 -27.82 -49.06 -5.51
CA GLY A 711 -28.68 -48.73 -6.65
C GLY A 711 -28.42 -49.50 -7.95
N SER A 712 -29.45 -50.19 -8.43
CA SER A 712 -29.51 -50.80 -9.78
C SER A 712 -29.80 -49.79 -10.91
N GLY A 713 -30.07 -48.52 -10.57
CA GLY A 713 -30.47 -47.46 -11.51
C GLY A 713 -29.35 -46.53 -12.00
N ILE A 714 -28.11 -46.72 -11.54
CA ILE A 714 -26.98 -45.79 -11.79
C ILE A 714 -26.70 -45.56 -13.29
N PRO A 715 -26.69 -46.57 -14.17
CA PRO A 715 -26.49 -46.33 -15.61
C PRO A 715 -27.60 -45.50 -16.25
N VAL A 716 -28.86 -45.65 -15.81
CA VAL A 716 -30.00 -44.88 -16.35
C VAL A 716 -29.88 -43.42 -15.94
N GLU A 717 -29.58 -43.17 -14.67
CA GLU A 717 -29.44 -41.83 -14.15
C GLU A 717 -28.22 -41.12 -14.72
N LEU A 718 -27.10 -41.83 -14.92
CA LEU A 718 -25.91 -41.27 -15.57
C LEU A 718 -26.20 -40.84 -17.01
N ARG A 719 -26.99 -41.62 -17.78
CA ARG A 719 -27.41 -41.21 -19.13
C ARG A 719 -28.28 -39.97 -19.12
N ARG A 720 -29.18 -39.83 -18.14
CA ARG A 720 -30.03 -38.63 -17.99
C ARG A 720 -29.17 -37.40 -17.74
N VAL A 721 -28.27 -37.48 -16.74
CA VAL A 721 -27.31 -36.41 -16.43
C VAL A 721 -26.40 -36.12 -17.63
N HIS A 722 -25.97 -37.14 -18.35
CA HIS A 722 -25.15 -37.00 -19.55
C HIS A 722 -25.89 -36.25 -20.67
N ALA A 723 -27.14 -36.59 -20.94
CA ALA A 723 -27.93 -35.89 -21.96
C ALA A 723 -28.12 -34.40 -21.61
N GLU A 724 -28.37 -34.10 -20.33
CA GLU A 724 -28.50 -32.72 -19.84
C GLU A 724 -27.19 -31.94 -19.97
N VAL A 725 -26.06 -32.50 -19.51
CA VAL A 725 -24.77 -31.80 -19.61
C VAL A 725 -24.29 -31.66 -21.05
N SER A 726 -24.53 -32.65 -21.92
CA SER A 726 -24.13 -32.58 -23.34
C SER A 726 -24.84 -31.44 -24.07
N ALA A 727 -26.13 -31.22 -23.82
CA ALA A 727 -26.85 -30.07 -24.37
C ALA A 727 -26.29 -28.72 -23.88
N LEU A 728 -25.89 -28.65 -22.61
CA LEU A 728 -25.25 -27.45 -22.04
C LEU A 728 -23.86 -27.22 -22.66
N LEU A 729 -23.09 -28.29 -22.86
CA LEU A 729 -21.76 -28.21 -23.48
C LEU A 729 -21.83 -27.82 -24.96
N ASP A 730 -22.86 -28.24 -25.69
CA ASP A 730 -23.08 -27.77 -27.07
C ASP A 730 -23.37 -26.25 -27.10
N LYS A 731 -24.16 -25.72 -26.15
CA LYS A 731 -24.34 -24.27 -25.99
C LYS A 731 -23.02 -23.58 -25.64
N ALA A 732 -22.28 -24.11 -24.66
CA ALA A 732 -21.01 -23.55 -24.21
C ALA A 732 -19.95 -23.56 -25.31
N ALA A 733 -19.92 -24.60 -26.15
CA ALA A 733 -19.01 -24.72 -27.28
C ALA A 733 -19.26 -23.66 -28.36
N GLY A 734 -20.49 -23.14 -28.46
CA GLY A 734 -20.81 -21.99 -29.31
C GLY A 734 -20.14 -20.69 -28.85
N ALA A 735 -19.98 -20.51 -27.54
CA ALA A 735 -19.26 -19.37 -26.96
C ALA A 735 -17.74 -19.61 -26.94
N GLN A 736 -17.30 -20.83 -26.62
CA GLN A 736 -15.89 -21.18 -26.48
C GLN A 736 -15.68 -22.65 -26.90
N GLU A 737 -15.06 -22.86 -28.07
CA GLU A 737 -14.93 -24.18 -28.73
C GLU A 737 -14.38 -25.28 -27.81
N ARG A 738 -13.50 -24.93 -26.86
CA ARG A 738 -12.93 -25.88 -25.89
C ARG A 738 -13.96 -26.71 -25.13
N TYR A 739 -15.18 -26.19 -24.91
CA TYR A 739 -16.20 -26.94 -24.16
C TYR A 739 -16.68 -28.20 -24.91
N GLY A 740 -16.58 -28.23 -26.24
CA GLY A 740 -16.84 -29.43 -27.03
C GLY A 740 -15.89 -30.60 -26.70
N ARG A 741 -14.69 -30.30 -26.18
CA ARG A 741 -13.72 -31.32 -25.74
C ARG A 741 -14.23 -32.09 -24.53
N TYR A 742 -14.85 -31.42 -23.56
CA TYR A 742 -15.45 -32.09 -22.39
C TYR A 742 -16.56 -33.04 -22.82
N ARG A 743 -17.40 -32.63 -23.79
CA ARG A 743 -18.47 -33.49 -24.29
C ARG A 743 -17.92 -34.81 -24.83
N THR A 744 -16.94 -34.72 -25.73
CA THR A 744 -16.29 -35.90 -26.33
C THR A 744 -15.66 -36.82 -25.28
N ARG A 745 -14.99 -36.22 -24.28
CA ARG A 745 -14.33 -36.96 -23.18
C ARG A 745 -15.36 -37.64 -22.27
N LEU A 746 -16.46 -36.97 -21.93
CA LEU A 746 -17.55 -37.53 -21.13
C LEU A 746 -18.28 -38.65 -21.88
N GLU A 747 -18.57 -38.50 -23.18
CA GLU A 747 -19.14 -39.57 -24.02
C GLU A 747 -18.23 -40.81 -24.03
N THR A 748 -16.92 -40.62 -24.17
CA THR A 748 -15.95 -41.71 -24.15
C THR A 748 -15.92 -42.43 -22.79
N ALA A 749 -15.92 -41.69 -21.69
CA ALA A 749 -15.95 -42.26 -20.34
C ALA A 749 -17.28 -43.01 -20.06
N LEU A 750 -18.41 -42.46 -20.52
CA LEU A 750 -19.71 -43.13 -20.43
C LEU A 750 -19.72 -44.44 -21.22
N ALA A 751 -19.24 -44.44 -22.46
CA ALA A 751 -19.19 -45.64 -23.29
C ALA A 751 -18.31 -46.75 -22.66
N ARG A 752 -17.17 -46.39 -22.04
CA ARG A 752 -16.34 -47.32 -21.27
C ARG A 752 -17.10 -47.92 -20.09
N PHE A 753 -17.79 -47.06 -19.32
CA PHE A 753 -18.58 -47.50 -18.17
C PHE A 753 -19.70 -48.47 -18.60
N GLU A 754 -20.41 -48.17 -19.68
CA GLU A 754 -21.46 -49.03 -20.24
C GLU A 754 -20.92 -50.34 -20.82
N ALA A 755 -19.67 -50.35 -21.30
CA ALA A 755 -18.96 -51.56 -21.73
C ALA A 755 -18.46 -52.42 -20.56
N GLY A 756 -18.71 -52.02 -19.30
CA GLY A 756 -18.38 -52.77 -18.09
C GLY A 756 -17.11 -52.33 -17.36
N ASP A 757 -16.43 -51.28 -17.82
CA ASP A 757 -15.31 -50.67 -17.10
C ASP A 757 -15.83 -49.79 -15.94
N THR A 758 -16.04 -50.40 -14.78
CA THR A 758 -16.54 -49.69 -13.59
C THR A 758 -15.61 -48.58 -13.10
N ASP A 759 -14.32 -48.66 -13.43
CA ASP A 759 -13.35 -47.62 -13.08
C ASP A 759 -13.63 -46.32 -13.84
N ALA A 760 -14.23 -46.39 -15.03
CA ALA A 760 -14.55 -45.25 -15.87
C ALA A 760 -15.59 -44.29 -15.28
N LEU A 761 -16.32 -44.67 -14.22
CA LEU A 761 -17.25 -43.76 -13.55
C LEU A 761 -16.55 -42.79 -12.60
N ALA A 762 -15.75 -43.31 -11.66
CA ALA A 762 -15.28 -42.52 -10.52
C ALA A 762 -13.85 -42.81 -10.05
N LYS A 763 -13.07 -43.66 -10.74
CA LYS A 763 -11.68 -43.93 -10.31
C LYS A 763 -10.83 -42.68 -10.55
N PRO A 764 -10.16 -42.14 -9.51
CA PRO A 764 -9.31 -40.97 -9.66
C PRO A 764 -8.17 -41.18 -10.64
N MET A 765 -7.79 -40.11 -11.36
CA MET A 765 -6.63 -40.09 -12.25
C MET A 765 -6.70 -41.12 -13.39
N SER A 766 -7.90 -41.51 -13.82
CA SER A 766 -8.12 -42.54 -14.84
C SER A 766 -8.88 -42.04 -16.08
N GLU A 767 -9.02 -40.72 -16.19
CA GLU A 767 -9.94 -40.07 -17.14
C GLU A 767 -11.36 -40.67 -16.98
N SER A 768 -11.77 -40.81 -15.72
CA SER A 768 -13.12 -41.22 -15.37
C SER A 768 -14.11 -40.09 -15.64
N TYR A 769 -15.39 -40.43 -15.74
CA TYR A 769 -16.47 -39.46 -15.90
C TYR A 769 -16.43 -38.41 -14.78
N HIS A 770 -16.15 -38.84 -13.54
CA HIS A 770 -15.96 -37.94 -12.40
C HIS A 770 -14.74 -37.01 -12.56
N ASP A 771 -13.57 -37.52 -12.99
CA ASP A 771 -12.38 -36.68 -13.20
C ASP A 771 -12.68 -35.54 -14.20
N ILE A 772 -13.32 -35.88 -15.31
CA ILE A 772 -13.67 -34.93 -16.38
C ILE A 772 -14.77 -33.96 -15.91
N TRP A 773 -15.73 -34.43 -15.12
CA TRP A 773 -16.79 -33.59 -14.54
C TRP A 773 -16.23 -32.51 -13.60
N MET A 774 -15.28 -32.88 -12.74
CA MET A 774 -14.63 -31.93 -11.83
C MET A 774 -13.79 -30.90 -12.58
N GLU A 775 -13.08 -31.34 -13.62
CA GLU A 775 -12.32 -30.45 -14.50
C GLU A 775 -13.24 -29.45 -15.23
N LEU A 776 -14.36 -29.91 -15.79
CA LEU A 776 -15.37 -29.06 -16.43
C LEU A 776 -15.89 -27.99 -15.46
N HIS A 777 -16.23 -28.39 -14.24
CA HIS A 777 -16.73 -27.45 -13.23
C HIS A 777 -15.66 -26.38 -12.91
N GLU A 778 -14.40 -26.77 -12.72
CA GLU A 778 -13.31 -25.82 -12.49
C GLU A 778 -13.03 -24.90 -13.69
N ASP A 779 -13.16 -25.37 -14.93
CA ASP A 779 -13.02 -24.55 -16.13
C ASP A 779 -14.12 -23.49 -16.22
N LEU A 780 -15.38 -23.87 -15.98
CA LEU A 780 -16.50 -22.92 -15.93
C LEU A 780 -16.25 -21.83 -14.87
N LEU A 781 -15.82 -22.23 -13.67
CA LEU A 781 -15.48 -21.28 -12.60
C LEU A 781 -14.31 -20.36 -12.97
N ALA A 782 -13.23 -20.93 -13.51
CA ALA A 782 -12.04 -20.17 -13.93
C ALA A 782 -12.37 -19.18 -15.05
N THR A 783 -13.15 -19.62 -16.03
CA THR A 783 -13.64 -18.78 -17.14
C THR A 783 -14.48 -17.62 -16.63
N LEU A 784 -15.33 -17.86 -15.64
CA LEU A 784 -16.17 -16.83 -15.01
C LEU A 784 -15.45 -15.97 -13.97
N GLY A 785 -14.19 -16.30 -13.61
CA GLY A 785 -13.46 -15.62 -12.55
C GLY A 785 -14.04 -15.86 -11.15
N ARG A 786 -14.75 -16.98 -10.95
CA ARG A 786 -15.43 -17.31 -9.68
C ARG A 786 -14.60 -18.27 -8.83
N ARG A 787 -14.78 -18.19 -7.51
CA ARG A 787 -14.36 -19.25 -6.56
C ARG A 787 -15.57 -20.12 -6.26
N ARG A 788 -15.32 -21.41 -6.00
CA ARG A 788 -16.37 -22.33 -5.53
C ARG A 788 -16.90 -21.87 -4.17
N SER A 789 -18.21 -21.91 -3.99
CA SER A 789 -18.96 -21.56 -2.79
C SER A 789 -19.91 -22.69 -2.39
N GLU A 790 -20.47 -22.64 -1.17
CA GLU A 790 -21.49 -23.60 -0.72
C GLU A 790 -22.74 -23.60 -1.62
N HIS A 791 -23.04 -22.49 -2.30
CA HIS A 791 -24.16 -22.40 -3.24
C HIS A 791 -23.89 -23.14 -4.56
N ASP A 792 -22.62 -23.37 -4.88
CA ASP A 792 -22.19 -24.16 -6.03
C ASP A 792 -22.21 -25.68 -5.72
N GLU A 793 -22.53 -26.03 -4.47
CA GLU A 793 -22.62 -27.41 -4.02
C GLU A 793 -24.00 -28.06 -4.18
#